data_AF-A0A4V1XVC1-F1
#
_entry.id   AF-A0A4V1XVC1-F1
#
_cell.length_a   1.000
_cell.length_b   1.000
_cell.length_c   1.000
_cell.angle_alpha   90.00
_cell.angle_beta   90.00
_cell.angle_gamma   90.00
#
_symmetry.space_group_name_H-M   'P 1'
#
loop_
_entity.id
_entity.type
_entity.pdbx_description
1 polymer ?
#
loop_
_entity_poly.entity_id
_entity_poly.type
_entity_poly.pdbx_seq_one_letter_code
_entity_poly.pdbx_strand_id
1 'polypeptide(L)'
;MSSNATDFASPLAHAGLAGGSLPPHVDYVLDVISNATISTWLFTLVAIAVAYDQVSYWLQKGSIVGPRFKEPFVGPFLQSLNPKMEEYIAKWKSGPLSCVSVFHKFVVIASTRDMARKIFNSPSYVKPCVVDIATRILGEDSWVFLDGKAHVDYRKGLNGLFTRRSLELYLPGQEALYDRYFKRYVQITKDAGGKPVPFMHEFRELMCAVSLRTFAGHYIPDSAMKKISDDYYLVTAALELVNFPIIIPYTKTWYGKKAADMVMDEFAKCAAKAKVRMAAGGEITCIMDAWIKDILDSKKWREATEKGLSTEGLTKPTLLLREFSDMEISRTLFTFLFASQDATSSACTNLFQVVAQRKDVLDRVIEENYRVRNGDIHAPVTLDQLESMTYTRAVVRELLRWRPPVIMVPYKAKKPFPITENYTVPKGAMIIPTTYMALRDPEVYENPDEFDPDRYYSGDAEVKGAKNYLVFGTGPHYCIGQQYAQLNLALCLGKASLLLDWKHHPTPVSEEMKVFATIFPKRRAEEAGKNGDEVHRRRKPGDSTPGPSKSNGGSPCAARALHHSQQQRRGHRRPSSETTASAATPPATGNRGGGGREGHAMVVLGIGVRSGFFRREQQGLEFRRALPVRDLTTGKNNDPSSPGGGVTIIDVREPSEVRATGRIPGSVNVPVTSAPDSFHVPDDEFEDRFGFARPPRDAELLFYCKAGVRSRAAAGVARDAGWARVGEYPGSWDEWFARGGKVER
;
A
#
# COMPACT_ATOMS: atom_id res chain seq x y z
N MET A 1 11.71 -27.49 -66.96
CA MET A 1 10.56 -26.56 -67.01
C MET A 1 11.04 -25.20 -66.50
N SER A 2 10.59 -24.12 -67.11
CA SER A 2 11.05 -22.74 -66.86
C SER A 2 10.35 -22.06 -65.68
N SER A 3 11.02 -21.10 -65.05
CA SER A 3 10.38 -19.87 -64.58
C SER A 3 11.36 -18.69 -64.69
N ASN A 4 10.85 -17.56 -65.17
CA ASN A 4 11.65 -16.38 -65.52
C ASN A 4 12.20 -15.68 -64.27
N ALA A 5 13.45 -15.22 -64.34
CA ALA A 5 13.92 -14.08 -63.56
C ALA A 5 13.81 -12.83 -64.43
N THR A 6 13.06 -11.83 -63.98
CA THR A 6 13.02 -10.50 -64.61
C THR A 6 14.05 -9.60 -63.94
N ASP A 7 14.96 -9.02 -64.74
CA ASP A 7 16.01 -8.13 -64.27
C ASP A 7 15.50 -6.92 -63.49
N PHE A 8 16.19 -6.61 -62.39
CA PHE A 8 16.08 -5.31 -61.72
C PHE A 8 17.35 -4.51 -62.01
N ALA A 9 17.38 -3.88 -63.20
CA ALA A 9 18.52 -3.06 -63.62
C ALA A 9 18.70 -1.83 -62.70
N SER A 10 19.93 -1.60 -62.24
CA SER A 10 20.24 -0.45 -61.38
C SER A 10 20.06 0.88 -62.13
N PRO A 11 19.34 1.88 -61.56
CA PRO A 11 19.16 3.19 -62.20
C PRO A 11 20.45 3.97 -62.45
N LEU A 12 21.57 3.56 -61.83
CA LEU A 12 22.87 4.21 -61.96
C LEU A 12 23.64 3.79 -63.22
N ALA A 13 23.20 2.76 -63.96
CA ALA A 13 23.96 2.19 -65.08
C ALA A 13 24.07 3.09 -66.33
N HIS A 14 23.29 4.16 -66.44
CA HIS A 14 23.28 5.05 -67.62
C HIS A 14 23.35 6.55 -67.34
N ALA A 15 23.75 6.97 -66.14
CA ALA A 15 24.11 8.36 -65.87
C ALA A 15 25.55 8.65 -66.32
N GLY A 16 25.74 8.85 -67.63
CA GLY A 16 27.00 9.30 -68.22
C GLY A 16 27.33 10.75 -67.82
N LEU A 17 27.95 10.93 -66.64
CA LEU A 17 28.47 12.22 -66.21
C LEU A 17 29.75 12.55 -66.99
N ALA A 18 29.63 13.47 -67.94
CA ALA A 18 30.74 13.89 -68.78
C ALA A 18 31.73 14.82 -68.04
N GLY A 19 33.02 14.53 -68.19
CA GLY A 19 34.02 15.59 -68.43
C GLY A 19 34.41 16.51 -67.29
N GLY A 20 34.27 16.11 -66.02
CA GLY A 20 34.89 16.80 -64.89
C GLY A 20 35.78 15.84 -64.10
N SER A 21 37.05 16.18 -63.86
CA SER A 21 37.89 15.42 -62.95
C SER A 21 37.32 15.54 -61.53
N LEU A 22 36.61 14.50 -61.08
CA LEU A 22 36.18 14.42 -59.70
C LEU A 22 37.45 14.48 -58.82
N PRO A 23 37.48 15.30 -57.76
CA PRO A 23 38.69 15.42 -56.96
C PRO A 23 38.97 14.05 -56.30
N PRO A 24 40.24 13.62 -56.12
CA PRO A 24 40.59 12.20 -55.92
C PRO A 24 39.91 11.48 -54.73
N HIS A 25 39.42 12.25 -53.75
CA HIS A 25 38.65 11.73 -52.62
C HIS A 25 37.24 11.25 -53.00
N VAL A 26 36.65 11.77 -54.08
CA VAL A 26 35.32 11.35 -54.57
C VAL A 26 35.43 10.04 -55.36
N ASP A 27 36.41 9.91 -56.27
CA ASP A 27 36.64 8.68 -57.02
C ASP A 27 36.95 7.50 -56.09
N TYR A 28 37.80 7.72 -55.09
CA TYR A 28 38.09 6.72 -54.06
C TYR A 28 36.82 6.29 -53.28
N VAL A 29 35.95 7.23 -52.94
CA VAL A 29 34.68 6.93 -52.24
C VAL A 29 33.73 6.17 -53.16
N LEU A 30 33.64 6.51 -54.45
CA LEU A 30 32.81 5.81 -55.43
C LEU A 30 33.29 4.36 -55.66
N ASP A 31 34.60 4.13 -55.72
CA ASP A 31 35.19 2.80 -55.86
C ASP A 31 34.98 1.94 -54.60
N VAL A 32 35.13 2.52 -53.40
CA VAL A 32 34.82 1.83 -52.14
C VAL A 32 33.32 1.50 -52.04
N ILE A 33 32.44 2.40 -52.51
CA ILE A 33 30.98 2.18 -52.53
C ILE A 33 30.58 1.08 -53.52
N SER A 34 31.19 1.04 -54.72
CA SER A 34 30.86 0.06 -55.76
C SER A 34 31.32 -1.36 -55.42
N ASN A 35 32.45 -1.49 -54.72
CA ASN A 35 33.02 -2.77 -54.29
C ASN A 35 32.58 -3.23 -52.89
N ALA A 36 31.77 -2.44 -52.17
CA ALA A 36 31.34 -2.77 -50.81
C ALA A 36 30.31 -3.92 -50.76
N THR A 37 30.67 -5.00 -50.07
CA THR A 37 29.77 -6.13 -49.82
C THR A 37 28.65 -5.77 -48.84
N ILE A 38 27.59 -6.59 -48.77
CA ILE A 38 26.49 -6.42 -47.79
C ILE A 38 27.02 -6.39 -46.34
N SER A 39 28.06 -7.18 -46.02
CA SER A 39 28.68 -7.13 -44.68
C SER A 39 29.46 -5.83 -44.47
N THR A 40 30.18 -5.33 -45.48
CA THR A 40 30.84 -4.01 -45.45
C THR A 40 29.84 -2.89 -45.14
N TRP A 41 28.68 -2.90 -45.80
CA TRP A 41 27.61 -1.93 -45.54
C TRP A 41 27.04 -2.08 -44.12
N LEU A 42 26.78 -3.30 -43.66
CA LEU A 42 26.27 -3.55 -42.31
C LEU A 42 27.25 -3.06 -41.22
N PHE A 43 28.53 -3.40 -41.32
CA PHE A 43 29.56 -2.93 -40.38
C PHE A 43 29.74 -1.41 -40.44
N THR A 44 29.69 -0.81 -41.63
CA THR A 44 29.78 0.65 -41.79
C THR A 44 28.59 1.36 -41.15
N LEU A 45 27.37 0.87 -41.34
CA LEU A 45 26.16 1.42 -40.70
C LEU A 45 26.21 1.28 -39.18
N VAL A 46 26.68 0.14 -38.65
CA VAL A 46 26.89 -0.04 -37.20
C VAL A 46 27.96 0.91 -36.67
N ALA A 47 29.08 1.08 -37.36
CA ALA A 47 30.15 2.00 -36.96
C ALA A 47 29.67 3.47 -36.95
N ILE A 48 28.92 3.90 -37.97
CA ILE A 48 28.27 5.22 -38.03
C ILE A 48 27.30 5.39 -36.86
N ALA A 49 26.47 4.37 -36.57
CA ALA A 49 25.53 4.43 -35.45
C ALA A 49 26.23 4.52 -34.08
N VAL A 50 27.34 3.79 -33.87
CA VAL A 50 28.16 3.88 -32.65
C VAL A 50 28.81 5.26 -32.54
N ALA A 51 29.38 5.78 -33.64
CA ALA A 51 29.99 7.10 -33.66
C ALA A 51 28.97 8.20 -33.34
N TYR A 52 27.78 8.14 -33.95
CA TYR A 52 26.66 9.04 -33.66
C TYR A 52 26.23 8.96 -32.19
N ASP A 53 26.12 7.74 -31.63
CA ASP A 53 25.73 7.52 -30.23
C ASP A 53 26.74 8.10 -29.21
N GLN A 54 28.05 7.98 -29.49
CA GLN A 54 29.09 8.60 -28.66
C GLN A 54 29.15 10.13 -28.83
N VAL A 55 29.09 10.65 -30.06
CA VAL A 55 29.11 12.10 -30.31
C VAL A 55 27.88 12.78 -29.71
N SER A 56 26.68 12.18 -29.86
CA SER A 56 25.46 12.64 -29.23
C SER A 56 25.56 12.63 -27.70
N TYR A 57 26.17 11.61 -27.11
CA TYR A 57 26.46 11.56 -25.68
C TYR A 57 27.44 12.67 -25.24
N TRP A 58 28.52 12.92 -25.97
CA TRP A 58 29.48 13.98 -25.64
C TRP A 58 28.87 15.38 -25.70
N LEU A 59 28.08 15.68 -26.74
CA LEU A 59 27.39 16.96 -26.88
C LEU A 59 26.38 17.20 -25.75
N GLN A 60 25.69 16.14 -25.29
CA GLN A 60 24.74 16.24 -24.17
C GLN A 60 25.45 16.27 -22.80
N LYS A 61 26.58 15.56 -22.65
CA LYS A 61 27.41 15.57 -21.43
C LYS A 61 28.06 16.92 -21.20
N GLY A 62 28.79 17.46 -22.18
CA GLY A 62 29.60 18.66 -21.99
C GLY A 62 30.46 18.58 -20.71
N SER A 63 30.27 19.57 -19.83
CA SER A 63 31.05 19.81 -18.61
C SER A 63 30.72 18.92 -17.40
N ILE A 64 29.56 18.24 -17.36
CA ILE A 64 29.14 17.52 -16.14
C ILE A 64 29.83 16.16 -15.96
N VAL A 65 29.88 15.66 -14.72
CA VAL A 65 30.61 14.44 -14.35
C VAL A 65 29.98 13.21 -14.98
N GLY A 66 30.77 12.32 -15.56
CA GLY A 66 30.27 11.10 -16.21
C GLY A 66 31.38 10.38 -16.96
N PRO A 67 31.17 9.11 -17.37
CA PRO A 67 32.19 8.34 -18.08
C PRO A 67 32.58 9.03 -19.39
N ARG A 68 33.86 8.89 -19.80
CA ARG A 68 34.37 9.51 -21.04
C ARG A 68 33.75 8.87 -22.30
N PHE A 69 33.53 7.56 -22.26
CA PHE A 69 32.82 6.79 -23.29
C PHE A 69 31.72 6.00 -22.58
N LYS A 70 30.55 5.84 -23.20
CA LYS A 70 29.51 4.93 -22.71
C LYS A 70 29.57 3.61 -23.47
N GLU A 71 29.12 2.52 -22.86
CA GLU A 71 28.85 1.27 -23.60
C GLU A 71 27.86 1.57 -24.74
N PRO A 72 28.22 1.31 -26.02
CA PRO A 72 27.41 1.72 -27.15
C PRO A 72 25.97 1.20 -27.07
N PHE A 73 25.01 2.08 -27.35
CA PHE A 73 23.56 1.82 -27.34
C PHE A 73 22.94 1.31 -26.03
N VAL A 74 23.69 0.92 -25.01
CA VAL A 74 23.15 0.25 -23.81
C VAL A 74 23.46 1.06 -22.55
N GLY A 75 24.72 1.46 -22.36
CA GLY A 75 25.19 2.09 -21.12
C GLY A 75 25.07 1.17 -19.90
N PRO A 76 25.01 1.70 -18.67
CA PRO A 76 24.98 0.91 -17.43
C PRO A 76 23.61 0.27 -17.15
N PHE A 77 23.08 -0.47 -18.12
CA PHE A 77 21.79 -1.14 -18.06
C PHE A 77 21.73 -2.22 -16.97
N LEU A 78 22.79 -3.04 -16.84
CA LEU A 78 22.86 -4.09 -15.83
C LEU A 78 22.86 -3.53 -14.39
N GLN A 79 23.46 -2.36 -14.15
CA GLN A 79 23.37 -1.65 -12.87
C GLN A 79 21.93 -1.17 -12.59
N SER A 80 21.17 -0.85 -13.64
CA SER A 80 19.79 -0.38 -13.53
C SER A 80 18.80 -1.51 -13.22
N LEU A 81 19.17 -2.78 -13.51
CA LEU A 81 18.38 -3.97 -13.15
C LEU A 81 18.50 -4.36 -11.67
N ASN A 82 19.64 -4.07 -11.03
CA ASN A 82 19.87 -4.36 -9.61
C ASN A 82 20.47 -3.15 -8.89
N PRO A 83 19.67 -2.09 -8.68
CA PRO A 83 20.16 -0.82 -8.16
C PRO A 83 20.65 -0.93 -6.70
N LYS A 84 21.93 -0.63 -6.49
CA LYS A 84 22.55 -0.60 -5.15
C LYS A 84 22.56 0.81 -4.57
N MET A 85 22.36 0.92 -3.25
CA MET A 85 22.34 2.21 -2.56
C MET A 85 23.70 2.91 -2.62
N GLU A 86 24.78 2.14 -2.52
CA GLU A 86 26.16 2.61 -2.55
C GLU A 86 26.50 3.24 -3.91
N GLU A 87 25.96 2.69 -5.00
CA GLU A 87 26.16 3.22 -6.37
C GLU A 87 25.43 4.56 -6.58
N TYR A 88 24.26 4.76 -5.97
CA TYR A 88 23.59 6.07 -5.97
C TYR A 88 24.35 7.10 -5.13
N ILE A 89 24.79 6.72 -3.92
CA ILE A 89 25.58 7.59 -3.05
C ILE A 89 26.88 8.01 -3.74
N ALA A 90 27.57 7.08 -4.42
CA ALA A 90 28.76 7.40 -5.22
C ALA A 90 28.45 8.37 -6.37
N LYS A 91 27.35 8.17 -7.10
CA LYS A 91 26.90 9.08 -8.19
C LYS A 91 26.57 10.48 -7.67
N TRP A 92 25.98 10.61 -6.48
CA TRP A 92 25.71 11.92 -5.86
C TRP A 92 26.96 12.60 -5.31
N LYS A 93 27.87 11.83 -4.69
CA LYS A 93 29.16 12.36 -4.19
C LYS A 93 30.16 12.68 -5.31
N SER A 94 29.95 12.17 -6.53
CA SER A 94 30.85 12.42 -7.68
C SER A 94 30.88 13.88 -8.15
N GLY A 95 29.85 14.67 -7.86
CA GLY A 95 29.80 16.09 -8.18
C GLY A 95 28.38 16.68 -8.09
N PRO A 96 28.23 18.03 -8.18
CA PRO A 96 26.93 18.69 -8.11
C PRO A 96 25.96 18.27 -9.20
N LEU A 97 26.49 18.03 -10.41
CA LEU A 97 25.82 17.41 -11.54
C LEU A 97 26.65 16.25 -12.08
N SER A 98 26.00 15.11 -12.28
CA SER A 98 26.57 13.96 -12.99
C SER A 98 25.60 13.43 -14.05
N CYS A 99 26.04 12.56 -14.94
CA CYS A 99 25.17 11.94 -15.95
C CYS A 99 25.40 10.44 -16.14
N VAL A 100 24.33 9.79 -16.60
CA VAL A 100 24.37 8.45 -17.18
C VAL A 100 23.54 8.47 -18.47
N SER A 101 23.87 7.62 -19.43
CA SER A 101 23.05 7.40 -20.62
C SER A 101 22.73 5.92 -20.70
N VAL A 102 21.45 5.57 -20.64
CA VAL A 102 20.96 4.19 -20.73
C VAL A 102 20.03 4.11 -21.94
N PHE A 103 20.41 3.29 -22.91
CA PHE A 103 19.87 3.37 -24.28
C PHE A 103 19.86 4.81 -24.82
N HIS A 104 18.76 5.21 -25.47
CA HIS A 104 18.50 6.54 -25.99
C HIS A 104 18.15 7.58 -24.91
N LYS A 105 18.08 7.19 -23.62
CA LYS A 105 17.73 8.10 -22.52
C LYS A 105 19.01 8.67 -21.90
N PHE A 106 19.26 9.95 -22.15
CA PHE A 106 20.25 10.73 -21.43
C PHE A 106 19.66 11.23 -20.10
N VAL A 107 20.39 11.01 -19.01
CA VAL A 107 19.94 11.25 -17.63
C VAL A 107 20.95 12.16 -16.94
N VAL A 108 20.48 13.32 -16.46
CA VAL A 108 21.24 14.24 -15.60
C VAL A 108 20.84 13.98 -14.15
N ILE A 109 21.81 13.75 -13.28
CA ILE A 109 21.61 13.56 -11.84
C ILE A 109 22.03 14.86 -11.15
N ALA A 110 21.15 15.40 -10.31
CA ALA A 110 21.38 16.63 -9.56
C ALA A 110 21.50 16.31 -8.06
N SER A 111 22.68 16.59 -7.50
CA SER A 111 23.11 16.06 -6.20
C SER A 111 22.89 17.02 -5.03
N THR A 112 22.64 18.31 -5.29
CA THR A 112 22.55 19.35 -4.24
C THR A 112 21.10 19.72 -3.92
N ARG A 113 20.86 20.16 -2.67
CA ARG A 113 19.57 20.72 -2.22
C ARG A 113 19.03 21.78 -3.18
N ASP A 114 19.86 22.75 -3.54
CA ASP A 114 19.38 23.93 -4.27
C ASP A 114 19.08 23.60 -5.74
N MET A 115 19.81 22.65 -6.34
CA MET A 115 19.42 22.10 -7.64
C MET A 115 18.11 21.31 -7.54
N ALA A 116 17.93 20.46 -6.53
CA ALA A 116 16.69 19.72 -6.32
C ALA A 116 15.49 20.68 -6.17
N ARG A 117 15.62 21.70 -5.32
CA ARG A 117 14.63 22.77 -5.18
C ARG A 117 14.39 23.52 -6.49
N LYS A 118 15.43 23.85 -7.26
CA LYS A 118 15.29 24.54 -8.56
C LYS A 118 14.51 23.68 -9.56
N ILE A 119 14.77 22.37 -9.63
CA ILE A 119 14.03 21.42 -10.49
C ILE A 119 12.56 21.36 -10.07
N PHE A 120 12.28 21.09 -8.79
CA PHE A 120 10.92 20.98 -8.25
C PHE A 120 10.08 22.25 -8.44
N ASN A 121 10.71 23.43 -8.38
CA ASN A 121 10.05 24.74 -8.56
C ASN A 121 10.12 25.30 -10.00
N SER A 122 10.53 24.50 -11.00
CA SER A 122 10.60 24.91 -12.42
C SER A 122 9.57 24.23 -13.33
N PRO A 123 8.24 24.28 -13.03
CA PRO A 123 7.21 23.60 -13.81
C PRO A 123 7.08 24.12 -15.25
N SER A 124 7.69 25.26 -15.61
CA SER A 124 7.75 25.75 -16.99
C SER A 124 8.85 25.07 -17.83
N TYR A 125 9.83 24.43 -17.19
CA TYR A 125 10.97 23.77 -17.84
C TYR A 125 10.91 22.25 -17.75
N VAL A 126 10.47 21.70 -16.63
CA VAL A 126 10.46 20.27 -16.34
C VAL A 126 9.05 19.82 -15.92
N LYS A 127 8.76 18.53 -16.06
CA LYS A 127 7.59 17.88 -15.44
C LYS A 127 8.00 16.55 -14.80
N PRO A 128 7.33 16.06 -13.75
CA PRO A 128 7.58 14.73 -13.21
C PRO A 128 7.45 13.66 -14.31
N CYS A 129 8.21 12.58 -14.19
CA CYS A 129 8.03 11.39 -15.00
C CYS A 129 8.25 10.12 -14.19
N VAL A 130 7.58 9.06 -14.63
CA VAL A 130 7.72 7.69 -14.12
C VAL A 130 8.09 6.79 -15.29
N VAL A 131 8.23 5.48 -15.04
CA VAL A 131 8.47 4.48 -16.11
C VAL A 131 7.37 4.55 -17.17
N ASP A 132 7.73 4.37 -18.44
CA ASP A 132 6.82 4.61 -19.58
C ASP A 132 5.56 3.72 -19.56
N ILE A 133 5.64 2.54 -18.91
CA ILE A 133 4.53 1.61 -18.73
C ILE A 133 3.47 2.10 -17.72
N ALA A 134 3.82 3.05 -16.85
CA ALA A 134 2.96 3.51 -15.77
C ALA A 134 1.69 4.22 -16.25
N THR A 135 1.73 4.94 -17.38
CA THR A 135 0.54 5.57 -17.95
C THR A 135 -0.50 4.53 -18.38
N ARG A 136 -0.05 3.35 -18.81
CA ARG A 136 -0.93 2.23 -19.17
C ARG A 136 -1.49 1.51 -17.95
N ILE A 137 -0.77 1.50 -16.83
CA ILE A 137 -1.18 0.81 -15.59
C ILE A 137 -2.09 1.70 -14.73
N LEU A 138 -1.71 2.96 -14.52
CA LEU A 138 -2.48 3.93 -13.73
C LEU A 138 -3.59 4.64 -14.54
N GLY A 139 -3.61 4.48 -15.86
CA GLY A 139 -4.55 5.15 -16.79
C GLY A 139 -4.04 6.51 -17.27
N GLU A 140 -4.12 6.79 -18.57
CA GLU A 140 -3.47 7.95 -19.19
C GLU A 140 -4.04 9.30 -18.70
N ASP A 141 -5.34 9.34 -18.38
CA ASP A 141 -6.04 10.52 -17.86
C ASP A 141 -5.80 10.78 -16.35
N SER A 142 -5.06 9.90 -15.66
CA SER A 142 -4.89 10.01 -14.21
C SER A 142 -4.15 11.29 -13.82
N TRP A 143 -4.66 11.97 -12.78
CA TRP A 143 -4.25 13.35 -12.46
C TRP A 143 -2.75 13.53 -12.17
N VAL A 144 -2.07 12.45 -11.76
CA VAL A 144 -0.61 12.37 -11.56
C VAL A 144 0.21 12.59 -12.83
N PHE A 145 -0.38 12.43 -14.03
CA PHE A 145 0.25 12.69 -15.32
C PHE A 145 -0.07 14.08 -15.90
N LEU A 146 -1.02 14.80 -15.29
CA LEU A 146 -1.32 16.17 -15.66
C LEU A 146 -0.13 17.09 -15.33
N ASP A 147 -0.03 18.19 -16.07
CA ASP A 147 1.06 19.17 -15.97
C ASP A 147 0.47 20.59 -16.06
N GLY A 148 1.20 21.57 -15.53
CA GLY A 148 0.79 22.97 -15.53
C GLY A 148 -0.59 23.22 -14.90
N LYS A 149 -1.41 24.03 -15.57
CA LYS A 149 -2.71 24.50 -15.04
C LYS A 149 -3.68 23.35 -14.75
N ALA A 150 -3.74 22.33 -15.60
CA ALA A 150 -4.65 21.19 -15.41
C ALA A 150 -4.35 20.43 -14.10
N HIS A 151 -3.07 20.16 -13.81
CA HIS A 151 -2.66 19.55 -12.54
C HIS A 151 -2.98 20.44 -11.34
N VAL A 152 -2.65 21.75 -11.42
CA VAL A 152 -2.89 22.69 -10.34
C VAL A 152 -4.37 22.81 -10.00
N ASP A 153 -5.24 22.89 -11.00
CA ASP A 153 -6.69 23.03 -10.77
C ASP A 153 -7.33 21.72 -10.28
N TYR A 154 -6.93 20.56 -10.81
CA TYR A 154 -7.37 19.26 -10.28
C TYR A 154 -6.98 19.12 -8.80
N ARG A 155 -5.71 19.42 -8.48
CA ARG A 155 -5.18 19.31 -7.13
C ARG A 155 -5.90 20.23 -6.12
N LYS A 156 -6.29 21.45 -6.52
CA LYS A 156 -7.07 22.34 -5.63
C LYS A 156 -8.33 21.66 -5.09
N GLY A 157 -9.00 20.86 -5.93
CA GLY A 157 -10.19 20.08 -5.54
C GLY A 157 -9.93 18.87 -4.65
N LEU A 158 -8.65 18.49 -4.44
CA LEU A 158 -8.25 17.40 -3.54
C LEU A 158 -7.68 17.90 -2.21
N ASN A 159 -7.27 19.18 -2.11
CA ASN A 159 -6.64 19.71 -0.90
C ASN A 159 -7.57 19.67 0.33
N GLY A 160 -8.90 19.82 0.15
CA GLY A 160 -9.89 19.71 1.23
C GLY A 160 -9.89 18.34 1.93
N LEU A 161 -9.48 17.29 1.21
CA LEU A 161 -9.52 15.90 1.67
C LEU A 161 -8.43 15.59 2.71
N PHE A 162 -7.41 16.44 2.84
CA PHE A 162 -6.26 16.26 3.73
C PHE A 162 -6.12 17.39 4.77
N THR A 163 -7.18 18.16 5.04
CA THR A 163 -7.20 19.16 6.13
C THR A 163 -7.25 18.50 7.50
N ARG A 164 -6.86 19.23 8.56
CA ARG A 164 -6.97 18.77 9.96
C ARG A 164 -8.34 18.14 10.28
N ARG A 165 -9.43 18.86 9.95
CA ARG A 165 -10.81 18.38 10.14
C ARG A 165 -11.10 17.08 9.41
N SER A 166 -10.59 16.93 8.18
CA SER A 166 -10.78 15.71 7.38
C SER A 166 -10.02 14.53 7.98
N LEU A 167 -8.78 14.75 8.43
CA LEU A 167 -7.96 13.70 9.06
C LEU A 167 -8.57 13.19 10.38
N GLU A 168 -9.21 14.07 11.15
CA GLU A 168 -9.91 13.73 12.39
C GLU A 168 -11.07 12.74 12.15
N LEU A 169 -11.84 12.94 11.07
CA LEU A 169 -12.93 12.04 10.68
C LEU A 169 -12.46 10.64 10.29
N TYR A 170 -11.22 10.50 9.79
CA TYR A 170 -10.68 9.21 9.34
C TYR A 170 -9.96 8.44 10.47
N LEU A 171 -9.62 9.12 11.56
CA LEU A 171 -8.80 8.62 12.66
C LEU A 171 -9.36 7.33 13.30
N PRO A 172 -10.68 7.20 13.60
CA PRO A 172 -11.22 5.98 14.21
C PRO A 172 -11.08 4.73 13.32
N GLY A 173 -11.19 4.89 12.00
CA GLY A 173 -11.05 3.80 11.04
C GLY A 173 -9.61 3.28 10.94
N GLN A 174 -8.62 4.15 11.13
CA GLN A 174 -7.21 3.77 11.21
C GLN A 174 -6.94 3.03 12.53
N GLU A 175 -7.45 3.55 13.64
CA GLU A 175 -7.27 3.00 14.98
C GLU A 175 -7.82 1.57 15.12
N ALA A 176 -9.04 1.31 14.63
CA ALA A 176 -9.64 -0.03 14.63
C ALA A 176 -8.84 -1.07 13.80
N LEU A 177 -8.14 -0.64 12.75
CA LEU A 177 -7.24 -1.52 12.00
C LEU A 177 -5.97 -1.84 12.78
N TYR A 178 -5.38 -0.88 13.49
CA TYR A 178 -4.22 -1.14 14.33
C TYR A 178 -4.52 -2.19 15.41
N ASP A 179 -5.63 -2.06 16.13
CA ASP A 179 -5.99 -3.02 17.19
C ASP A 179 -6.21 -4.45 16.66
N ARG A 180 -6.79 -4.59 15.47
CA ARG A 180 -6.95 -5.89 14.78
C ARG A 180 -5.62 -6.47 14.32
N TYR A 181 -4.81 -5.69 13.60
CA TYR A 181 -3.54 -6.19 13.04
C TYR A 181 -2.52 -6.48 14.13
N PHE A 182 -2.48 -5.72 15.23
CA PHE A 182 -1.60 -6.00 16.36
C PHE A 182 -1.98 -7.30 17.08
N LYS A 183 -3.27 -7.62 17.24
CA LYS A 183 -3.71 -8.96 17.69
C LYS A 183 -3.23 -10.07 16.75
N ARG A 184 -3.34 -9.87 15.42
CA ARG A 184 -2.80 -10.79 14.41
C ARG A 184 -1.28 -10.95 14.49
N TYR A 185 -0.52 -9.88 14.72
CA TYR A 185 0.95 -9.93 14.82
C TYR A 185 1.42 -10.78 16.00
N VAL A 186 0.74 -10.66 17.14
CA VAL A 186 0.95 -11.55 18.30
C VAL A 186 0.58 -12.99 17.94
N GLN A 187 -0.53 -13.23 17.24
CA GLN A 187 -0.95 -14.57 16.86
C GLN A 187 0.05 -15.24 15.90
N ILE A 188 0.55 -14.54 14.89
CA ILE A 188 1.58 -15.05 13.96
C ILE A 188 2.83 -15.51 14.73
N THR A 189 3.27 -14.75 15.75
CA THR A 189 4.42 -15.12 16.57
C THR A 189 4.12 -16.33 17.47
N LYS A 190 2.89 -16.46 18.00
CA LYS A 190 2.44 -17.64 18.76
C LYS A 190 2.40 -18.89 17.87
N ASP A 191 1.86 -18.79 16.66
CA ASP A 191 1.78 -19.89 15.69
C ASP A 191 3.17 -20.36 15.24
N ALA A 192 4.14 -19.44 15.20
CA ALA A 192 5.56 -19.76 14.99
C ALA A 192 6.26 -20.38 16.23
N GLY A 193 5.55 -20.58 17.34
CA GLY A 193 6.10 -21.10 18.59
C GLY A 193 7.07 -20.14 19.28
N GLY A 194 6.84 -18.82 19.18
CA GLY A 194 7.73 -17.78 19.69
C GLY A 194 9.00 -17.55 18.85
N LYS A 195 9.14 -18.24 17.71
CA LYS A 195 10.29 -18.04 16.82
C LYS A 195 10.17 -16.71 16.08
N PRO A 196 11.28 -15.99 15.82
CA PRO A 196 11.25 -14.76 15.04
C PRO A 196 10.84 -15.01 13.59
N VAL A 197 10.00 -14.14 13.02
CA VAL A 197 9.44 -14.29 11.67
C VAL A 197 9.53 -12.99 10.83
N PRO A 198 9.40 -13.08 9.49
CA PRO A 198 9.41 -11.91 8.60
C PRO A 198 8.15 -11.04 8.77
N PHE A 199 8.29 -9.77 9.13
CA PHE A 199 7.15 -8.85 9.33
C PHE A 199 6.93 -7.80 8.22
N MET A 200 7.85 -7.65 7.26
CA MET A 200 7.73 -6.64 6.19
C MET A 200 6.46 -6.77 5.34
N HIS A 201 6.00 -8.00 5.08
CA HIS A 201 4.71 -8.25 4.40
C HIS A 201 3.50 -7.87 5.26
N GLU A 202 3.57 -8.14 6.56
CA GLU A 202 2.49 -7.84 7.50
C GLU A 202 2.36 -6.31 7.74
N PHE A 203 3.47 -5.57 7.70
CA PHE A 203 3.47 -4.11 7.67
C PHE A 203 2.93 -3.55 6.35
N ARG A 204 3.29 -4.17 5.21
CA ARG A 204 2.74 -3.80 3.90
C ARG A 204 1.22 -3.98 3.85
N GLU A 205 0.71 -5.10 4.37
CA GLU A 205 -0.72 -5.40 4.40
C GLU A 205 -1.47 -4.42 5.33
N LEU A 206 -0.93 -4.15 6.52
CA LEU A 206 -1.48 -3.14 7.45
C LEU A 206 -1.54 -1.75 6.80
N MET A 207 -0.44 -1.27 6.21
CA MET A 207 -0.41 0.05 5.56
C MET A 207 -1.34 0.12 4.33
N CYS A 208 -1.58 -1.02 3.66
CA CYS A 208 -2.59 -1.11 2.61
C CYS A 208 -3.99 -0.97 3.18
N ALA A 209 -4.35 -1.78 4.19
CA ALA A 209 -5.66 -1.74 4.82
C ALA A 209 -5.99 -0.35 5.39
N VAL A 210 -5.01 0.28 6.06
CA VAL A 210 -5.14 1.64 6.62
C VAL A 210 -5.36 2.69 5.53
N SER A 211 -4.65 2.58 4.41
CA SER A 211 -4.88 3.42 3.23
C SER A 211 -6.27 3.18 2.64
N LEU A 212 -6.67 1.93 2.42
CA LEU A 212 -7.98 1.56 1.87
C LEU A 212 -9.15 2.04 2.74
N ARG A 213 -9.07 1.86 4.07
CA ARG A 213 -10.07 2.34 5.03
C ARG A 213 -10.12 3.88 5.10
N THR A 214 -8.97 4.56 5.01
CA THR A 214 -8.94 6.03 4.92
C THR A 214 -9.54 6.53 3.59
N PHE A 215 -9.28 5.83 2.48
CA PHE A 215 -9.65 6.29 1.14
C PHE A 215 -11.10 5.97 0.78
N ALA A 216 -11.55 4.75 1.11
CA ALA A 216 -12.84 4.17 0.72
C ALA A 216 -13.67 3.63 1.90
N GLY A 217 -13.30 3.93 3.14
CA GLY A 217 -14.12 3.64 4.31
C GLY A 217 -14.43 2.16 4.48
N HIS A 218 -15.68 1.88 4.85
CA HIS A 218 -16.23 0.53 4.99
C HIS A 218 -16.89 0.01 3.68
N TYR A 219 -16.78 0.72 2.55
CA TYR A 219 -17.35 0.24 1.28
C TYR A 219 -16.58 -0.97 0.70
N ILE A 220 -15.30 -1.11 1.09
CA ILE A 220 -14.44 -2.25 0.79
C ILE A 220 -14.48 -3.21 2.00
N PRO A 221 -14.95 -4.46 1.86
CA PRO A 221 -14.88 -5.45 2.93
C PRO A 221 -13.44 -5.94 3.13
N ASP A 222 -13.12 -6.41 4.33
CA ASP A 222 -11.77 -6.83 4.73
C ASP A 222 -11.17 -7.93 3.83
N SER A 223 -12.00 -8.87 3.36
CA SER A 223 -11.60 -9.91 2.40
C SER A 223 -11.13 -9.31 1.06
N ALA A 224 -11.77 -8.23 0.60
CA ALA A 224 -11.34 -7.47 -0.56
C ALA A 224 -10.09 -6.63 -0.25
N MET A 225 -9.96 -6.04 0.95
CA MET A 225 -8.73 -5.33 1.33
C MET A 225 -7.50 -6.23 1.27
N LYS A 226 -7.60 -7.45 1.80
CA LYS A 226 -6.50 -8.42 1.73
C LYS A 226 -6.17 -8.78 0.27
N LYS A 227 -7.19 -9.06 -0.55
CA LYS A 227 -6.98 -9.37 -1.97
C LYS A 227 -6.31 -8.20 -2.70
N ILE A 228 -6.78 -6.97 -2.48
CA ILE A 228 -6.18 -5.75 -3.04
C ILE A 228 -4.72 -5.63 -2.61
N SER A 229 -4.39 -5.82 -1.33
CA SER A 229 -3.00 -5.77 -0.83
C SER A 229 -2.09 -6.81 -1.49
N ASP A 230 -2.55 -8.07 -1.61
CA ASP A 230 -1.79 -9.16 -2.23
C ASP A 230 -1.60 -8.89 -3.74
N ASP A 231 -2.64 -8.44 -4.46
CA ASP A 231 -2.57 -8.07 -5.89
C ASP A 231 -1.76 -6.79 -6.15
N TYR A 232 -1.74 -5.83 -5.22
CA TYR A 232 -1.05 -4.54 -5.40
C TYR A 232 0.45 -4.71 -5.59
N TYR A 233 1.04 -5.77 -5.05
CA TYR A 233 2.44 -6.10 -5.29
C TYR A 233 2.75 -6.35 -6.78
N LEU A 234 1.79 -6.90 -7.54
CA LEU A 234 1.91 -7.07 -9.01
C LEU A 234 1.93 -5.72 -9.73
N VAL A 235 1.18 -4.74 -9.21
CA VAL A 235 1.21 -3.34 -9.70
C VAL A 235 2.60 -2.74 -9.46
N THR A 236 3.15 -2.83 -8.25
CA THR A 236 4.49 -2.29 -7.96
C THR A 236 5.58 -3.00 -8.78
N ALA A 237 5.54 -4.34 -8.91
CA ALA A 237 6.50 -5.11 -9.71
C ALA A 237 6.47 -4.75 -11.21
N ALA A 238 5.29 -4.43 -11.75
CA ALA A 238 5.12 -3.92 -13.11
C ALA A 238 5.64 -2.48 -13.30
N LEU A 239 5.95 -1.77 -12.22
CA LEU A 239 6.45 -0.40 -12.19
C LEU A 239 7.93 -0.30 -11.80
N GLU A 240 8.65 -1.43 -11.69
CA GLU A 240 10.11 -1.46 -11.55
C GLU A 240 10.79 -0.64 -12.67
N LEU A 241 11.89 0.03 -12.31
CA LEU A 241 12.66 0.97 -13.16
C LEU A 241 13.00 0.44 -14.55
N VAL A 242 13.21 -0.88 -14.66
CA VAL A 242 13.51 -1.58 -15.91
C VAL A 242 12.41 -2.59 -16.20
N ASN A 243 11.40 -2.17 -16.96
CA ASN A 243 10.34 -3.02 -17.49
C ASN A 243 10.17 -2.77 -18.99
N PHE A 244 9.66 -3.77 -19.72
CA PHE A 244 9.31 -3.60 -21.13
C PHE A 244 8.19 -2.56 -21.28
N PRO A 245 8.29 -1.61 -22.24
CA PRO A 245 7.30 -0.53 -22.42
C PRO A 245 5.97 -1.01 -23.07
N ILE A 246 5.76 -2.32 -23.15
CA ILE A 246 4.61 -2.97 -23.79
C ILE A 246 4.04 -3.98 -22.80
N ILE A 247 2.71 -4.07 -22.74
CA ILE A 247 2.00 -5.07 -21.96
C ILE A 247 1.95 -6.35 -22.80
N ILE A 248 2.67 -7.39 -22.37
CA ILE A 248 2.73 -8.69 -23.05
C ILE A 248 2.04 -9.73 -22.16
N PRO A 249 1.10 -10.55 -22.66
CA PRO A 249 0.40 -11.57 -21.87
C PRO A 249 1.34 -12.42 -21.01
N TYR A 250 0.93 -12.71 -19.77
CA TYR A 250 1.67 -13.51 -18.79
C TYR A 250 3.02 -12.93 -18.30
N THR A 251 3.34 -11.66 -18.60
CA THR A 251 4.51 -10.96 -18.02
C THR A 251 4.13 -10.12 -16.80
N LYS A 252 5.13 -9.63 -16.03
CA LYS A 252 4.93 -8.69 -14.91
C LYS A 252 3.97 -7.55 -15.26
N THR A 253 4.14 -6.92 -16.42
CA THR A 253 3.34 -5.76 -16.85
C THR A 253 1.89 -6.12 -17.17
N TRP A 254 1.60 -7.36 -17.57
CA TRP A 254 0.22 -7.86 -17.76
C TRP A 254 -0.47 -8.18 -16.43
N TYR A 255 0.22 -8.87 -15.52
CA TYR A 255 -0.30 -9.10 -14.16
C TYR A 255 -0.55 -7.78 -13.42
N GLY A 256 0.37 -6.81 -13.50
CA GLY A 256 0.19 -5.49 -12.91
C GLY A 256 -0.97 -4.70 -13.52
N LYS A 257 -1.17 -4.75 -14.85
CA LYS A 257 -2.35 -4.15 -15.49
C LYS A 257 -3.65 -4.82 -15.03
N LYS A 258 -3.71 -6.15 -14.97
CA LYS A 258 -4.89 -6.89 -14.51
C LYS A 258 -5.22 -6.60 -13.04
N ALA A 259 -4.21 -6.55 -12.17
CA ALA A 259 -4.38 -6.13 -10.78
C ALA A 259 -4.91 -4.69 -10.69
N ALA A 260 -4.30 -3.75 -11.42
CA ALA A 260 -4.75 -2.35 -11.44
C ALA A 260 -6.20 -2.19 -11.89
N ASP A 261 -6.61 -2.88 -12.95
CA ASP A 261 -7.99 -2.88 -13.43
C ASP A 261 -8.97 -3.41 -12.38
N MET A 262 -8.65 -4.55 -11.75
CA MET A 262 -9.50 -5.13 -10.69
C MET A 262 -9.66 -4.20 -9.48
N VAL A 263 -8.60 -3.49 -9.07
CA VAL A 263 -8.66 -2.52 -7.97
C VAL A 263 -9.49 -1.30 -8.37
N MET A 264 -9.32 -0.79 -9.60
CA MET A 264 -10.11 0.34 -10.10
C MET A 264 -11.59 -0.01 -10.27
N ASP A 265 -11.93 -1.21 -10.72
CA ASP A 265 -13.32 -1.67 -10.79
C ASP A 265 -13.96 -1.74 -9.39
N GLU A 266 -13.23 -2.20 -8.36
CA GLU A 266 -13.74 -2.25 -6.99
C GLU A 266 -13.93 -0.84 -6.39
N PHE A 267 -12.99 0.07 -6.63
CA PHE A 267 -13.14 1.47 -6.23
C PHE A 267 -14.30 2.16 -6.95
N ALA A 268 -14.59 1.82 -8.21
CA ALA A 268 -15.74 2.38 -8.93
C ALA A 268 -17.08 1.92 -8.31
N LYS A 269 -17.20 0.64 -7.91
CA LYS A 269 -18.36 0.14 -7.14
C LYS A 269 -18.50 0.88 -5.80
N CYS A 270 -17.39 1.15 -5.12
CA CYS A 270 -17.38 1.91 -3.88
C CYS A 270 -17.83 3.36 -4.09
N ALA A 271 -17.40 4.02 -5.17
CA ALA A 271 -17.84 5.37 -5.52
C ALA A 271 -19.34 5.45 -5.80
N ALA A 272 -19.91 4.46 -6.50
CA ALA A 272 -21.35 4.35 -6.71
C ALA A 272 -22.13 4.23 -5.40
N LYS A 273 -21.71 3.32 -4.49
CA LYS A 273 -22.30 3.18 -3.14
C LYS A 273 -22.19 4.48 -2.33
N ALA A 274 -21.02 5.11 -2.35
CA ALA A 274 -20.75 6.34 -1.60
C ALA A 274 -21.58 7.53 -2.10
N LYS A 275 -21.81 7.65 -3.42
CA LYS A 275 -22.72 8.66 -3.99
C LYS A 275 -24.13 8.54 -3.45
N VAL A 276 -24.67 7.32 -3.39
CA VAL A 276 -26.01 7.07 -2.81
C VAL A 276 -26.04 7.44 -1.31
N ARG A 277 -25.06 6.98 -0.53
CA ARG A 277 -25.00 7.25 0.93
C ARG A 277 -24.81 8.74 1.25
N MET A 278 -23.98 9.46 0.50
CA MET A 278 -23.77 10.90 0.69
C MET A 278 -24.97 11.73 0.21
N ALA A 279 -25.65 11.32 -0.86
CA ALA A 279 -26.90 11.96 -1.30
C ALA A 279 -28.02 11.79 -0.27
N ALA A 280 -28.07 10.64 0.43
CA ALA A 280 -28.98 10.38 1.54
C ALA A 280 -28.59 11.09 2.86
N GLY A 281 -27.51 11.87 2.89
CA GLY A 281 -27.08 12.64 4.07
C GLY A 281 -26.26 11.84 5.10
N GLY A 282 -25.65 10.72 4.72
CA GLY A 282 -24.78 9.95 5.61
C GLY A 282 -23.54 10.71 6.08
N GLU A 283 -23.02 10.34 7.26
CA GLU A 283 -21.82 10.95 7.86
C GLU A 283 -20.54 10.62 7.07
N ILE A 284 -19.61 11.59 6.99
CA ILE A 284 -18.32 11.41 6.33
C ILE A 284 -17.41 10.52 7.18
N THR A 285 -16.96 9.39 6.63
CA THR A 285 -16.04 8.45 7.31
C THR A 285 -14.72 8.22 6.57
N CYS A 286 -14.59 8.72 5.34
CA CYS A 286 -13.42 8.51 4.49
C CYS A 286 -13.24 9.63 3.45
N ILE A 287 -12.09 9.63 2.77
CA ILE A 287 -11.77 10.60 1.70
C ILE A 287 -12.82 10.59 0.59
N MET A 288 -13.31 9.41 0.19
CA MET A 288 -14.33 9.29 -0.85
C MET A 288 -15.67 9.91 -0.43
N ASP A 289 -16.11 9.72 0.82
CA ASP A 289 -17.29 10.39 1.37
C ASP A 289 -17.12 11.92 1.31
N ALA A 290 -15.99 12.44 1.81
CA ALA A 290 -15.70 13.87 1.85
C ALA A 290 -15.71 14.50 0.45
N TRP A 291 -15.05 13.85 -0.52
CA TRP A 291 -14.95 14.36 -1.87
C TRP A 291 -16.30 14.33 -2.61
N ILE A 292 -17.09 13.26 -2.42
CA ILE A 292 -18.43 13.16 -2.97
C ILE A 292 -19.35 14.22 -2.34
N LYS A 293 -19.22 14.50 -1.05
CA LYS A 293 -19.96 15.59 -0.39
C LYS A 293 -19.63 16.95 -1.00
N ASP A 294 -18.35 17.26 -1.21
CA ASP A 294 -17.91 18.50 -1.87
C ASP A 294 -18.45 18.62 -3.31
N ILE A 295 -18.50 17.50 -4.06
CA ILE A 295 -19.10 17.45 -5.41
C ILE A 295 -20.60 17.72 -5.36
N LEU A 296 -21.34 17.09 -4.44
CA LEU A 296 -22.78 17.27 -4.28
C LEU A 296 -23.15 18.70 -3.84
N ASP A 297 -22.38 19.29 -2.92
CA ASP A 297 -22.59 20.67 -2.49
C ASP A 297 -22.25 21.66 -3.61
N SER A 298 -21.19 21.39 -4.40
CA SER A 298 -20.84 22.17 -5.59
C SER A 298 -21.89 22.08 -6.71
N LYS A 299 -22.62 20.98 -6.80
CA LYS A 299 -23.78 20.83 -7.69
C LYS A 299 -24.96 21.66 -7.17
N LYS A 300 -25.35 21.49 -5.90
CA LYS A 300 -26.44 22.25 -5.26
C LYS A 300 -26.22 23.76 -5.35
N TRP A 301 -25.00 24.24 -5.10
CA TRP A 301 -24.66 25.65 -5.21
C TRP A 301 -24.82 26.19 -6.64
N ARG A 302 -24.34 25.46 -7.65
CA ARG A 302 -24.50 25.85 -9.06
C ARG A 302 -25.97 25.90 -9.46
N GLU A 303 -26.73 24.86 -9.15
CA GLU A 303 -28.17 24.81 -9.47
C GLU A 303 -28.97 25.94 -8.78
N ALA A 304 -28.66 26.28 -7.52
CA ALA A 304 -29.31 27.40 -6.83
C ALA A 304 -28.96 28.74 -7.49
N THR A 305 -27.68 28.94 -7.85
CA THR A 305 -27.20 30.17 -8.51
C THR A 305 -27.81 30.33 -9.91
N GLU A 306 -27.84 29.26 -10.70
CA GLU A 306 -28.36 29.25 -12.08
C GLU A 306 -29.89 29.43 -12.13
N LYS A 307 -30.62 28.91 -11.14
CA LYS A 307 -32.09 29.03 -11.03
C LYS A 307 -32.55 30.30 -10.31
N GLY A 308 -31.63 31.15 -9.84
CA GLY A 308 -31.95 32.38 -9.09
C GLY A 308 -32.64 32.13 -7.74
N LEU A 309 -32.41 30.95 -7.13
CA LEU A 309 -33.01 30.57 -5.85
C LEU A 309 -32.22 31.17 -4.68
N SER A 310 -32.86 31.39 -3.52
CA SER A 310 -32.15 31.81 -2.31
C SER A 310 -31.07 30.79 -1.95
N THR A 311 -29.90 31.30 -1.57
CA THR A 311 -28.77 30.50 -1.07
C THR A 311 -28.74 30.43 0.47
N GLU A 312 -29.78 30.95 1.14
CA GLU A 312 -29.94 30.82 2.59
C GLU A 312 -29.98 29.33 3.01
N GLY A 313 -29.15 28.98 3.99
CA GLY A 313 -28.95 27.59 4.42
C GLY A 313 -27.97 26.77 3.58
N LEU A 314 -27.52 27.26 2.41
CA LEU A 314 -26.47 26.60 1.64
C LEU A 314 -25.08 27.12 2.04
N THR A 315 -24.20 26.21 2.46
CA THR A 315 -22.78 26.54 2.64
C THR A 315 -22.10 26.61 1.29
N LYS A 316 -21.56 27.78 0.91
CA LYS A 316 -20.80 27.95 -0.33
C LYS A 316 -19.51 27.11 -0.30
N PRO A 317 -19.30 26.15 -1.23
CA PRO A 317 -18.06 25.40 -1.29
C PRO A 317 -16.87 26.32 -1.60
N THR A 318 -15.73 26.09 -0.95
CA THR A 318 -14.50 26.88 -1.16
C THR A 318 -13.99 26.80 -2.60
N LEU A 319 -14.22 25.65 -3.26
CA LEU A 319 -14.00 25.44 -4.68
C LEU A 319 -15.23 24.75 -5.27
N LEU A 320 -15.78 25.29 -6.36
CA LEU A 320 -16.87 24.64 -7.07
C LEU A 320 -16.33 23.48 -7.92
N LEU A 321 -16.55 22.26 -7.45
CA LEU A 321 -16.21 21.05 -8.17
C LEU A 321 -17.21 20.75 -9.29
N ARG A 322 -16.68 20.23 -10.40
CA ARG A 322 -17.49 19.56 -11.42
C ARG A 322 -17.96 18.20 -10.91
N GLU A 323 -18.90 17.60 -11.63
CA GLU A 323 -19.24 16.19 -11.42
C GLU A 323 -18.13 15.28 -11.99
N PHE A 324 -17.94 14.14 -11.32
CA PHE A 324 -16.97 13.11 -11.69
C PHE A 324 -17.71 11.76 -11.77
N SER A 325 -17.40 10.98 -12.81
CA SER A 325 -17.84 9.59 -12.94
C SER A 325 -17.22 8.70 -11.86
N ASP A 326 -17.81 7.54 -11.62
CA ASP A 326 -17.30 6.57 -10.63
C ASP A 326 -15.89 6.09 -10.97
N MET A 327 -15.59 5.96 -12.28
CA MET A 327 -14.28 5.60 -12.79
C MET A 327 -13.23 6.72 -12.61
N GLU A 328 -13.61 8.00 -12.73
CA GLU A 328 -12.69 9.12 -12.43
C GLU A 328 -12.36 9.22 -10.94
N ILE A 329 -13.36 9.00 -10.07
CA ILE A 329 -13.16 8.94 -8.62
C ILE A 329 -12.24 7.76 -8.30
N SER A 330 -12.54 6.58 -8.84
CA SER A 330 -11.74 5.36 -8.72
C SER A 330 -10.27 5.56 -9.10
N ARG A 331 -9.99 6.09 -10.30
CA ARG A 331 -8.62 6.39 -10.76
C ARG A 331 -7.88 7.30 -9.79
N THR A 332 -8.55 8.32 -9.25
CA THR A 332 -7.93 9.22 -8.26
C THR A 332 -7.59 8.50 -6.96
N LEU A 333 -8.49 7.67 -6.42
CA LEU A 333 -8.18 6.84 -5.24
C LEU A 333 -7.07 5.82 -5.52
N PHE A 334 -7.02 5.25 -6.73
CA PHE A 334 -5.95 4.35 -7.15
C PHE A 334 -4.59 5.06 -7.24
N THR A 335 -4.55 6.32 -7.68
CA THR A 335 -3.33 7.14 -7.62
C THR A 335 -2.92 7.52 -6.19
N PHE A 336 -3.87 7.69 -5.25
CA PHE A 336 -3.54 7.86 -3.84
C PHE A 336 -2.93 6.58 -3.25
N LEU A 337 -3.48 5.41 -3.59
CA LEU A 337 -2.90 4.12 -3.19
C LEU A 337 -1.50 3.94 -3.76
N PHE A 338 -1.28 4.27 -5.04
CA PHE A 338 0.04 4.28 -5.67
C PHE A 338 1.06 5.19 -4.97
N ALA A 339 0.67 6.43 -4.65
CA ALA A 339 1.57 7.38 -4.01
C ALA A 339 1.87 7.05 -2.53
N SER A 340 0.96 6.36 -1.83
CA SER A 340 1.07 6.09 -0.40
C SER A 340 1.66 4.71 -0.08
N GLN A 341 1.27 3.66 -0.78
CA GLN A 341 1.43 2.27 -0.34
C GLN A 341 2.89 1.88 -0.11
N ASP A 342 3.76 2.03 -1.12
CA ASP A 342 5.16 1.66 -1.01
C ASP A 342 5.95 2.61 -0.07
N ALA A 343 5.49 3.85 0.07
CA ALA A 343 6.12 4.86 0.93
C ALA A 343 5.84 4.63 2.42
N THR A 344 4.57 4.45 2.81
CA THR A 344 4.19 4.20 4.20
C THR A 344 4.61 2.80 4.65
N SER A 345 4.57 1.79 3.78
CA SER A 345 5.12 0.44 4.06
C SER A 345 6.62 0.48 4.37
N SER A 346 7.40 1.23 3.58
CA SER A 346 8.84 1.44 3.81
C SER A 346 9.10 2.16 5.14
N ALA A 347 8.38 3.25 5.41
CA ALA A 347 8.52 4.00 6.64
C ALA A 347 8.15 3.15 7.86
N CYS A 348 7.01 2.47 7.85
CA CYS A 348 6.56 1.59 8.94
C CYS A 348 7.56 0.45 9.20
N THR A 349 8.03 -0.22 8.14
CA THR A 349 9.02 -1.31 8.27
C THR A 349 10.32 -0.83 8.93
N ASN A 350 10.87 0.31 8.47
CA ASN A 350 12.08 0.88 9.08
C ASN A 350 11.82 1.40 10.49
N LEU A 351 10.64 1.96 10.79
CA LEU A 351 10.29 2.47 12.11
C LEU A 351 10.35 1.38 13.16
N PHE A 352 9.68 0.25 12.91
CA PHE A 352 9.65 -0.89 13.82
C PHE A 352 11.04 -1.51 14.03
N GLN A 353 11.88 -1.58 13.00
CA GLN A 353 13.27 -2.05 13.12
C GLN A 353 14.09 -1.11 14.01
N VAL A 354 14.04 0.20 13.77
CA VAL A 354 14.89 1.19 14.46
C VAL A 354 14.54 1.28 15.94
N VAL A 355 13.26 1.42 16.29
CA VAL A 355 12.88 1.54 17.71
C VAL A 355 13.05 0.23 18.49
N ALA A 356 13.03 -0.93 17.82
CA ALA A 356 13.40 -2.22 18.44
C ALA A 356 14.90 -2.33 18.74
N GLN A 357 15.74 -1.52 18.10
CA GLN A 357 17.18 -1.42 18.37
C GLN A 357 17.51 -0.26 19.34
N ARG A 358 16.58 0.68 19.52
CA ARG A 358 16.74 1.90 20.33
C ARG A 358 15.74 1.93 21.49
N LYS A 359 16.02 1.14 22.52
CA LYS A 359 15.19 1.06 23.73
C LYS A 359 15.02 2.42 24.42
N ASP A 360 16.07 3.24 24.41
CA ASP A 360 16.08 4.62 24.90
C ASP A 360 15.03 5.51 24.22
N VAL A 361 14.86 5.37 22.90
CA VAL A 361 13.83 6.07 22.12
C VAL A 361 12.46 5.45 22.39
N LEU A 362 12.37 4.12 22.39
CA LEU A 362 11.11 3.42 22.60
C LEU A 362 10.51 3.72 23.99
N ASP A 363 11.32 3.73 25.05
CA ASP A 363 10.89 4.04 26.43
C ASP A 363 10.25 5.43 26.54
N ARG A 364 10.84 6.45 25.90
CA ARG A 364 10.28 7.81 25.87
C ARG A 364 8.99 7.91 25.05
N VAL A 365 8.88 7.17 23.95
CA VAL A 365 7.63 7.05 23.17
C VAL A 365 6.52 6.41 24.02
N ILE A 366 6.85 5.36 24.78
CA ILE A 366 5.92 4.66 25.68
C ILE A 366 5.40 5.61 26.76
N GLU A 367 6.30 6.32 27.44
CA GLU A 367 5.94 7.28 28.50
C GLU A 367 5.00 8.38 27.98
N GLU A 368 5.34 9.00 26.83
CA GLU A 368 4.49 10.02 26.21
C GLU A 368 3.11 9.45 25.83
N ASN A 369 3.07 8.27 25.21
CA ASN A 369 1.82 7.65 24.76
C ASN A 369 0.92 7.18 25.89
N TYR A 370 1.51 6.75 27.01
CA TYR A 370 0.80 6.37 28.24
C TYR A 370 0.20 7.62 28.91
N ARG A 371 1.00 8.69 29.03
CA ARG A 371 0.56 9.98 29.58
C ARG A 371 -0.57 10.62 28.77
N VAL A 372 -0.43 10.68 27.43
CA VAL A 372 -1.43 11.30 26.54
C VAL A 372 -2.78 10.58 26.58
N ARG A 373 -2.81 9.29 26.91
CA ARG A 373 -4.04 8.49 27.09
C ARG A 373 -4.52 8.41 28.56
N ASN A 374 -4.00 9.27 29.45
CA ASN A 374 -4.36 9.29 30.87
C ASN A 374 -4.18 7.93 31.57
N GLY A 375 -3.21 7.12 31.12
CA GLY A 375 -2.90 5.80 31.66
C GLY A 375 -3.71 4.62 31.09
N ASP A 376 -4.73 4.85 30.25
CA ASP A 376 -5.44 3.77 29.55
C ASP A 376 -4.75 3.43 28.23
N ILE A 377 -4.11 2.26 28.17
CA ILE A 377 -3.41 1.79 26.97
C ILE A 377 -4.34 1.42 25.80
N HIS A 378 -5.64 1.28 26.05
CA HIS A 378 -6.66 0.94 25.05
C HIS A 378 -7.51 2.13 24.62
N ALA A 379 -7.42 3.28 25.32
CA ALA A 379 -8.19 4.47 24.98
C ALA A 379 -7.90 4.96 23.55
N PRO A 380 -8.94 5.32 22.78
CA PRO A 380 -8.76 5.98 21.49
C PRO A 380 -8.13 7.36 21.68
N VAL A 381 -7.47 7.87 20.64
CA VAL A 381 -6.86 9.21 20.68
C VAL A 381 -7.61 10.20 19.80
N THR A 382 -7.78 11.42 20.30
CA THR A 382 -8.22 12.56 19.48
C THR A 382 -7.07 13.07 18.60
N LEU A 383 -7.40 13.87 17.59
CA LEU A 383 -6.37 14.48 16.74
C LEU A 383 -5.57 15.57 17.46
N ASP A 384 -6.11 16.20 18.51
CA ASP A 384 -5.35 17.07 19.43
C ASP A 384 -4.34 16.26 20.25
N GLN A 385 -4.76 15.11 20.81
CA GLN A 385 -3.87 14.21 21.54
C GLN A 385 -2.75 13.68 20.65
N LEU A 386 -3.03 13.27 19.42
CA LEU A 386 -2.02 12.79 18.49
C LEU A 386 -1.03 13.89 18.07
N GLU A 387 -1.48 15.14 17.92
CA GLU A 387 -0.58 16.27 17.65
C GLU A 387 0.27 16.66 18.87
N SER A 388 -0.23 16.48 20.10
CA SER A 388 0.52 16.75 21.34
C SER A 388 1.63 15.72 21.65
N MET A 389 1.68 14.60 20.93
CA MET A 389 2.77 13.60 21.01
C MET A 389 4.07 14.11 20.33
N THR A 390 4.62 15.19 20.90
CA THR A 390 5.80 15.89 20.40
C THR A 390 7.01 14.98 20.14
N TYR A 391 7.34 14.08 21.07
CA TYR A 391 8.49 13.18 20.93
C TYR A 391 8.22 12.07 19.91
N THR A 392 7.05 11.43 19.97
CA THR A 392 6.63 10.41 19.01
C THR A 392 6.63 10.95 17.57
N ARG A 393 6.19 12.19 17.38
CA ARG A 393 6.24 12.90 16.10
C ARG A 393 7.68 13.24 15.68
N ALA A 394 8.56 13.63 16.61
CA ALA A 394 9.98 13.83 16.34
C ALA A 394 10.68 12.53 15.90
N VAL A 395 10.38 11.39 16.53
CA VAL A 395 10.88 10.04 16.15
C VAL A 395 10.48 9.69 14.72
N VAL A 396 9.20 9.89 14.35
CA VAL A 396 8.72 9.65 12.98
C VAL A 396 9.40 10.58 11.98
N ARG A 397 9.58 11.86 12.34
CA ARG A 397 10.20 12.87 11.47
C ARG A 397 11.68 12.62 11.24
N GLU A 398 12.42 12.25 12.29
CA GLU A 398 13.82 11.84 12.17
C GLU A 398 13.96 10.58 11.33
N LEU A 399 13.05 9.60 11.48
CA LEU A 399 13.08 8.41 10.63
C LEU A 399 12.92 8.78 9.15
N LEU A 400 11.96 9.65 8.84
CA LEU A 400 11.71 10.11 7.49
C LEU A 400 12.87 10.93 6.92
N ARG A 401 13.66 11.63 7.75
CA ARG A 401 14.93 12.25 7.35
C ARG A 401 16.02 11.19 7.09
N TRP A 402 16.20 10.27 8.03
CA TRP A 402 17.33 9.35 8.07
C TRP A 402 17.19 8.17 7.09
N ARG A 403 16.02 7.53 7.03
CA ARG A 403 15.65 6.49 6.05
C ARG A 403 14.40 6.93 5.26
N PRO A 404 14.52 7.95 4.37
CA PRO A 404 13.42 8.45 3.58
C PRO A 404 12.94 7.37 2.59
N PRO A 405 11.62 7.05 2.51
CA PRO A 405 11.12 6.08 1.56
C PRO A 405 11.46 6.42 0.10
N VAL A 406 11.45 7.71 -0.25
CA VAL A 406 11.75 8.22 -1.59
C VAL A 406 13.06 9.02 -1.55
N ILE A 407 14.08 8.51 -2.24
CA ILE A 407 15.46 9.03 -2.26
C ILE A 407 15.75 9.97 -3.45
N MET A 408 14.91 9.93 -4.49
CA MET A 408 14.98 10.77 -5.70
C MET A 408 13.62 10.77 -6.42
N VAL A 409 13.37 11.77 -7.28
CA VAL A 409 12.14 11.83 -8.10
C VAL A 409 12.49 12.17 -9.54
N PRO A 410 12.27 11.29 -10.53
CA PRO A 410 12.58 11.60 -11.93
C PRO A 410 11.68 12.68 -12.54
N TYR A 411 12.29 13.57 -13.33
CA TYR A 411 11.63 14.60 -14.11
C TYR A 411 12.11 14.52 -15.58
N LYS A 412 11.32 15.06 -16.51
CA LYS A 412 11.67 15.20 -17.93
C LYS A 412 11.76 16.67 -18.33
N ALA A 413 12.84 17.06 -19.00
CA ALA A 413 13.01 18.40 -19.56
C ALA A 413 12.06 18.61 -20.77
N LYS A 414 11.14 19.57 -20.65
CA LYS A 414 10.17 19.94 -21.71
C LYS A 414 10.79 20.85 -22.77
N LYS A 415 11.77 21.65 -22.35
CA LYS A 415 12.59 22.57 -23.15
C LYS A 415 14.00 22.62 -22.53
N PRO A 416 15.02 23.19 -23.20
CA PRO A 416 16.35 23.34 -22.62
C PRO A 416 16.28 24.05 -21.25
N PHE A 417 16.86 23.45 -20.21
CA PHE A 417 16.74 23.92 -18.84
C PHE A 417 18.10 24.33 -18.26
N PRO A 418 18.36 25.65 -18.07
CA PRO A 418 19.61 26.16 -17.52
C PRO A 418 19.65 25.90 -16.01
N ILE A 419 20.08 24.69 -15.64
CA ILE A 419 20.17 24.26 -14.24
C ILE A 419 21.29 24.99 -13.50
N THR A 420 22.41 25.24 -14.18
CA THR A 420 23.52 26.08 -13.72
C THR A 420 23.89 27.06 -14.83
N GLU A 421 24.70 28.07 -14.51
CA GLU A 421 25.21 29.05 -15.50
C GLU A 421 25.97 28.35 -16.63
N ASN A 422 26.76 27.33 -16.29
CA ASN A 422 27.66 26.62 -17.21
C ASN A 422 27.08 25.31 -17.78
N TYR A 423 25.80 24.98 -17.53
CA TYR A 423 25.19 23.77 -18.07
C TYR A 423 23.66 23.88 -18.25
N THR A 424 23.20 23.56 -19.46
CA THR A 424 21.78 23.50 -19.83
C THR A 424 21.40 22.06 -20.15
N VAL A 425 20.43 21.51 -19.42
CA VAL A 425 19.88 20.18 -19.64
C VAL A 425 19.14 20.17 -20.98
N PRO A 426 19.45 19.25 -21.91
CA PRO A 426 18.81 19.23 -23.23
C PRO A 426 17.33 18.83 -23.14
N LYS A 427 16.52 19.34 -24.08
CA LYS A 427 15.09 18.97 -24.21
C LYS A 427 14.96 17.45 -24.37
N GLY A 428 14.02 16.84 -23.64
CA GLY A 428 13.73 15.42 -23.70
C GLY A 428 14.56 14.56 -22.75
N ALA A 429 15.70 15.05 -22.24
CA ALA A 429 16.49 14.35 -21.24
C ALA A 429 15.71 14.18 -19.92
N MET A 430 16.06 13.11 -19.22
CA MET A 430 15.62 12.90 -17.84
C MET A 430 16.53 13.69 -16.90
N ILE A 431 15.95 14.28 -15.86
CA ILE A 431 16.67 14.92 -14.78
C ILE A 431 16.19 14.38 -13.44
N ILE A 432 17.13 13.95 -12.61
CA ILE A 432 16.89 13.24 -11.35
C ILE A 432 17.48 14.07 -10.19
N PRO A 433 16.67 14.93 -9.53
CA PRO A 433 17.00 15.48 -8.23
C PRO A 433 17.05 14.39 -7.15
N THR A 434 18.12 14.37 -6.37
CA THR A 434 18.15 13.64 -5.09
C THR A 434 17.40 14.41 -4.01
N THR A 435 16.65 13.69 -3.17
CA THR A 435 16.18 14.20 -1.87
C THR A 435 17.13 13.76 -0.76
N TYR A 436 17.77 12.60 -0.92
CA TYR A 436 18.61 11.94 0.08
C TYR A 436 19.79 12.78 0.58
N MET A 437 20.51 13.47 -0.32
CA MET A 437 21.65 14.30 0.07
C MET A 437 21.23 15.54 0.86
N ALA A 438 20.08 16.15 0.53
CA ALA A 438 19.58 17.32 1.25
C ALA A 438 19.21 16.98 2.70
N LEU A 439 18.74 15.75 2.95
CA LEU A 439 18.41 15.20 4.26
C LEU A 439 19.65 14.77 5.09
N ARG A 440 20.84 14.88 4.49
CA ARG A 440 22.16 14.53 5.07
C ARG A 440 23.18 15.65 4.95
N ASP A 441 22.70 16.87 4.75
CA ASP A 441 23.52 18.06 4.67
C ASP A 441 24.15 18.36 6.03
N PRO A 442 25.50 18.26 6.19
CA PRO A 442 26.16 18.44 7.48
C PRO A 442 26.15 19.90 7.95
N GLU A 443 25.89 20.88 7.07
CA GLU A 443 25.66 22.27 7.48
C GLU A 443 24.40 22.39 8.34
N VAL A 444 23.42 21.51 8.11
CA VAL A 444 22.12 21.47 8.79
C VAL A 444 22.11 20.44 9.90
N TYR A 445 22.39 19.18 9.58
CA TYR A 445 22.30 18.05 10.50
C TYR A 445 23.71 17.60 10.91
N GLU A 446 24.12 17.94 12.13
CA GLU A 446 25.31 17.37 12.77
C GLU A 446 25.22 15.83 12.80
N ASN A 447 26.30 15.09 12.56
CA ASN A 447 26.27 13.62 12.42
C ASN A 447 25.09 13.11 11.57
N PRO A 448 24.98 13.50 10.28
CA PRO A 448 23.77 13.32 9.48
C PRO A 448 23.38 11.85 9.24
N ASP A 449 24.33 10.93 9.36
CA ASP A 449 24.14 9.48 9.20
C ASP A 449 23.76 8.76 10.51
N GLU A 450 23.63 9.48 11.64
CA GLU A 450 23.08 8.96 12.89
C GLU A 450 21.56 9.22 13.00
N PHE A 451 20.85 8.32 13.67
CA PHE A 451 19.43 8.48 14.00
C PHE A 451 19.28 9.11 15.40
N ASP A 452 18.84 10.36 15.42
CA ASP A 452 18.65 11.14 16.65
C ASP A 452 17.33 11.95 16.61
N PRO A 453 16.27 11.49 17.31
CA PRO A 453 15.01 12.22 17.42
C PRO A 453 15.14 13.59 18.11
N ASP A 454 16.15 13.80 18.96
CA ASP A 454 16.26 15.02 19.75
C ASP A 454 16.58 16.26 18.89
N ARG A 455 17.10 16.07 17.67
CA ARG A 455 17.16 17.09 16.60
C ARG A 455 15.86 17.84 16.36
N TYR A 456 14.74 17.12 16.41
CA TYR A 456 13.39 17.65 16.15
C TYR A 456 12.55 17.84 17.41
N TYR A 457 12.97 17.27 18.55
CA TYR A 457 12.28 17.41 19.83
C TYR A 457 12.81 18.59 20.66
N SER A 458 14.13 18.69 20.82
CA SER A 458 14.80 19.74 21.61
C SER A 458 15.80 20.58 20.82
N GLY A 459 16.18 20.15 19.61
CA GLY A 459 17.07 20.86 18.69
C GLY A 459 16.36 21.83 17.75
N ASP A 460 17.11 22.40 16.81
CA ASP A 460 16.67 23.44 15.87
C ASP A 460 16.37 22.92 14.45
N ALA A 461 16.42 21.60 14.23
CA ALA A 461 16.39 21.00 12.89
C ALA A 461 15.09 21.28 12.12
N GLU A 462 14.01 21.64 12.82
CA GLU A 462 12.77 22.12 12.22
C GLU A 462 12.94 23.45 11.47
N VAL A 463 13.67 24.39 12.08
CA VAL A 463 13.91 25.74 11.54
C VAL A 463 15.10 25.70 10.58
N LYS A 464 16.24 25.18 11.06
CA LYS A 464 17.49 25.09 10.30
C LYS A 464 17.34 24.19 9.06
N GLY A 465 16.60 23.10 9.20
CA GLY A 465 16.36 22.12 8.13
C GLY A 465 15.16 22.39 7.23
N ALA A 466 14.42 23.49 7.39
CA ALA A 466 13.18 23.75 6.64
C ALA A 466 13.35 23.72 5.10
N LYS A 467 14.52 24.12 4.58
CA LYS A 467 14.84 24.06 3.13
C LYS A 467 15.35 22.68 2.69
N ASN A 468 15.87 21.89 3.62
CA ASN A 468 16.56 20.62 3.45
C ASN A 468 15.65 19.39 3.60
N TYR A 469 14.57 19.52 4.37
CA TYR A 469 13.58 18.47 4.61
C TYR A 469 12.70 18.19 3.37
N LEU A 470 13.32 17.66 2.32
CA LEU A 470 12.72 17.39 1.01
C LEU A 470 12.03 16.01 0.92
N VAL A 471 11.75 15.35 2.05
CA VAL A 471 11.02 14.05 2.12
C VAL A 471 9.73 14.09 1.29
N PHE A 472 9.01 15.21 1.38
CA PHE A 472 7.73 15.44 0.70
C PHE A 472 7.85 16.27 -0.59
N GLY A 473 9.08 16.53 -1.06
CA GLY A 473 9.38 17.39 -2.20
C GLY A 473 9.21 18.88 -1.91
N THR A 474 8.93 19.68 -2.94
CA THR A 474 8.51 21.09 -2.84
C THR A 474 7.83 21.52 -4.17
N GLY A 475 7.31 22.74 -4.26
CA GLY A 475 6.70 23.26 -5.49
C GLY A 475 5.32 22.64 -5.83
N PRO A 476 4.86 22.73 -7.09
CA PRO A 476 3.50 22.34 -7.47
C PRO A 476 3.13 20.87 -7.21
N HIS A 477 4.13 19.97 -7.19
CA HIS A 477 3.96 18.53 -6.96
C HIS A 477 4.34 18.10 -5.52
N TYR A 478 4.37 19.04 -4.56
CA TYR A 478 4.56 18.72 -3.14
C TYR A 478 3.60 17.63 -2.66
N CYS A 479 3.98 16.76 -1.72
CA CYS A 479 3.09 15.69 -1.25
C CYS A 479 1.79 16.26 -0.64
N ILE A 480 0.63 15.79 -1.11
CA ILE A 480 -0.67 16.23 -0.57
C ILE A 480 -0.99 15.56 0.77
N GLY A 481 -0.60 14.29 0.93
CA GLY A 481 -0.83 13.48 2.12
C GLY A 481 0.26 13.59 3.20
N GLN A 482 1.08 14.64 3.21
CA GLN A 482 2.23 14.74 4.12
C GLN A 482 1.85 14.73 5.62
N GLN A 483 0.73 15.37 5.98
CA GLN A 483 0.23 15.36 7.37
C GLN A 483 -0.35 13.99 7.72
N TYR A 484 -1.20 13.44 6.85
CA TYR A 484 -1.73 12.07 6.96
C TYR A 484 -0.60 11.05 7.20
N ALA A 485 0.44 11.03 6.37
CA ALA A 485 1.53 10.06 6.49
C ALA A 485 2.28 10.15 7.83
N GLN A 486 2.59 11.36 8.30
CA GLN A 486 3.30 11.57 9.58
C GLN A 486 2.42 11.19 10.78
N LEU A 487 1.16 11.63 10.79
CA LEU A 487 0.22 11.34 11.88
C LEU A 487 -0.12 9.84 11.93
N ASN A 488 -0.32 9.20 10.77
CA ASN A 488 -0.59 7.78 10.67
C ASN A 488 0.57 6.92 11.20
N LEU A 489 1.82 7.28 10.89
CA LEU A 489 3.01 6.61 11.44
C LEU A 489 3.16 6.86 12.95
N ALA A 490 2.85 8.06 13.43
CA ALA A 490 2.89 8.39 14.86
C ALA A 490 1.82 7.61 15.65
N LEU A 491 0.61 7.49 15.12
CA LEU A 491 -0.48 6.69 15.70
C LEU A 491 -0.11 5.20 15.75
N CYS A 492 0.38 4.66 14.63
CA CYS A 492 0.84 3.27 14.53
C CYS A 492 1.93 2.97 15.57
N LEU A 493 2.99 3.78 15.62
CA LEU A 493 4.07 3.65 16.59
C LEU A 493 3.56 3.79 18.03
N GLY A 494 2.74 4.81 18.29
CA GLY A 494 2.22 5.11 19.61
C GLY A 494 1.40 3.96 20.20
N LYS A 495 0.41 3.45 19.45
CA LYS A 495 -0.36 2.27 19.87
C LYS A 495 0.48 1.01 19.96
N ALA A 496 1.35 0.75 18.97
CA ALA A 496 2.24 -0.40 19.00
C ALA A 496 3.12 -0.38 20.26
N SER A 497 3.67 0.79 20.61
CA SER A 497 4.54 0.98 21.78
C SER A 497 3.85 0.63 23.10
N LEU A 498 2.53 0.71 23.21
CA LEU A 498 1.80 0.34 24.41
C LEU A 498 1.35 -1.13 24.40
N LEU A 499 0.86 -1.60 23.26
CA LEU A 499 0.17 -2.90 23.12
C LEU A 499 1.12 -4.06 22.82
N LEU A 500 2.27 -3.78 22.20
CA LEU A 500 3.22 -4.77 21.71
C LEU A 500 4.55 -4.72 22.46
N ASP A 501 5.14 -5.89 22.63
CA ASP A 501 6.57 -6.05 22.90
C ASP A 501 7.19 -6.71 21.67
N TRP A 502 8.17 -6.04 21.04
CA TRP A 502 8.81 -6.57 19.83
C TRP A 502 10.32 -6.44 19.88
N LYS A 503 10.98 -7.51 19.46
CA LYS A 503 12.44 -7.58 19.39
C LYS A 503 12.88 -7.79 17.95
N HIS A 504 13.82 -6.97 17.50
CA HIS A 504 14.50 -7.20 16.22
C HIS A 504 15.54 -8.32 16.37
N HIS A 505 15.56 -9.22 15.39
CA HIS A 505 16.58 -10.27 15.25
C HIS A 505 17.41 -9.94 13.99
N PRO A 506 18.54 -9.22 14.13
CA PRO A 506 19.34 -8.81 12.99
C PRO A 506 19.79 -9.99 12.14
N THR A 507 19.82 -9.77 10.83
CA THR A 507 20.49 -10.69 9.88
C THR A 507 21.74 -10.00 9.35
N PRO A 508 22.70 -10.71 8.73
CA PRO A 508 23.92 -10.09 8.21
C PRO A 508 23.69 -8.90 7.26
N VAL A 509 22.51 -8.83 6.63
CA VAL A 509 22.13 -7.81 5.65
C VAL A 509 20.96 -6.92 6.11
N SER A 510 20.47 -7.01 7.37
CA SER A 510 19.27 -6.25 7.79
C SER A 510 19.48 -4.74 7.90
N GLU A 511 20.72 -4.27 7.94
CA GLU A 511 21.02 -2.82 7.89
C GLU A 511 21.32 -2.32 6.48
N GLU A 512 21.44 -3.22 5.49
CA GLU A 512 21.59 -2.83 4.09
C GLU A 512 20.24 -2.47 3.46
N MET A 513 20.21 -1.38 2.70
CA MET A 513 19.02 -0.95 1.96
C MET A 513 18.96 -1.57 0.56
N LYS A 514 17.82 -2.17 0.23
CA LYS A 514 17.39 -2.51 -1.13
C LYS A 514 16.63 -1.33 -1.71
N VAL A 515 17.01 -0.88 -2.90
CA VAL A 515 16.23 0.12 -3.65
C VAL A 515 15.23 -0.63 -4.53
N PHE A 516 13.94 -0.36 -4.32
CA PHE A 516 12.83 -0.85 -5.14
C PHE A 516 12.04 0.37 -5.65
N ALA A 517 10.71 0.37 -5.55
CA ALA A 517 9.93 1.61 -5.64
C ALA A 517 10.28 2.60 -4.51
N THR A 518 10.65 2.06 -3.34
CA THR A 518 11.13 2.77 -2.14
C THR A 518 12.27 1.94 -1.49
N ILE A 519 12.88 2.42 -0.40
CA ILE A 519 13.97 1.70 0.28
C ILE A 519 13.47 0.72 1.36
N PHE A 520 13.98 -0.52 1.37
CA PHE A 520 13.64 -1.53 2.37
C PHE A 520 14.87 -2.32 2.86
N PRO A 521 14.87 -2.83 4.11
CA PRO A 521 15.92 -3.72 4.65
C PRO A 521 16.09 -5.05 3.88
N LYS A 522 17.31 -5.45 3.49
CA LYS A 522 17.59 -6.67 2.71
C LYS A 522 17.32 -8.00 3.47
N ARG A 523 17.29 -9.12 2.74
CA ARG A 523 17.03 -10.49 3.25
C ARG A 523 18.15 -11.48 2.86
N ARG A 524 18.62 -12.31 3.81
CA ARG A 524 19.66 -13.35 3.61
C ARG A 524 19.41 -14.35 2.49
N ALA A 525 18.14 -14.68 2.17
CA ALA A 525 17.80 -15.65 1.13
C ALA A 525 18.25 -15.23 -0.28
N GLU A 526 18.56 -13.94 -0.51
CA GLU A 526 18.95 -13.41 -1.81
C GLU A 526 20.41 -13.74 -2.19
N GLU A 527 21.25 -14.23 -1.26
CA GLU A 527 22.60 -14.72 -1.60
C GLU A 527 22.58 -16.05 -2.37
N ALA A 528 21.59 -16.92 -2.10
CA ALA A 528 21.45 -18.22 -2.76
C ALA A 528 21.18 -18.10 -4.27
N GLY A 529 20.62 -16.96 -4.71
CA GLY A 529 20.40 -16.63 -6.12
C GLY A 529 21.69 -16.46 -6.95
N LYS A 530 22.88 -16.48 -6.33
CA LYS A 530 24.17 -16.49 -7.05
C LYS A 530 24.67 -17.89 -7.44
N ASN A 531 24.08 -18.97 -6.90
CA ASN A 531 24.51 -20.36 -7.12
C ASN A 531 23.34 -21.29 -7.51
N GLY A 532 22.26 -20.77 -8.12
CA GLY A 532 20.95 -21.43 -8.17
C GLY A 532 20.36 -21.72 -9.56
N ASP A 533 21.18 -22.06 -10.56
CA ASP A 533 20.74 -22.25 -11.97
C ASP A 533 19.93 -23.55 -12.25
N GLU A 534 19.49 -24.27 -11.21
CA GLU A 534 19.00 -25.66 -11.33
C GLU A 534 17.49 -25.86 -11.11
N VAL A 535 16.69 -24.80 -10.95
CA VAL A 535 15.22 -24.91 -10.73
C VAL A 535 14.40 -24.24 -11.83
N HIS A 536 14.73 -24.49 -13.11
CA HIS A 536 13.83 -24.13 -14.24
C HIS A 536 13.87 -25.07 -15.46
N ARG A 537 13.80 -26.40 -15.23
CA ARG A 537 13.45 -27.37 -16.29
C ARG A 537 12.47 -28.45 -15.83
N ARG A 538 11.17 -28.18 -15.97
CA ARG A 538 10.14 -29.08 -16.56
C ARG A 538 8.72 -28.55 -16.32
N ARG A 539 8.13 -27.98 -17.38
CA ARG A 539 6.69 -28.06 -17.74
C ARG A 539 6.53 -27.49 -19.15
N LYS A 540 6.35 -28.37 -20.15
CA LYS A 540 5.81 -27.98 -21.46
C LYS A 540 4.27 -28.04 -21.37
N PRO A 541 3.53 -27.09 -21.95
CA PRO A 541 2.09 -27.22 -22.15
C PRO A 541 1.79 -27.95 -23.48
N GLY A 542 0.73 -28.75 -23.52
CA GLY A 542 0.22 -29.40 -24.73
C GLY A 542 -0.95 -30.33 -24.43
N ASP A 543 -2.01 -30.21 -25.24
CA ASP A 543 -3.23 -31.04 -25.30
C ASP A 543 -4.17 -31.14 -24.07
N SER A 544 -5.48 -31.32 -24.26
CA SER A 544 -6.46 -30.65 -25.15
C SER A 544 -7.89 -31.03 -24.73
N THR A 545 -8.82 -30.05 -24.72
CA THR A 545 -10.31 -30.14 -24.75
C THR A 545 -11.11 -31.18 -23.91
N PRO A 546 -12.21 -30.77 -23.24
CA PRO A 546 -13.09 -31.68 -22.50
C PRO A 546 -14.24 -32.28 -23.35
N GLY A 547 -14.68 -33.49 -23.00
CA GLY A 547 -15.89 -34.16 -23.51
C GLY A 547 -16.71 -34.81 -22.37
N PRO A 548 -18.04 -34.98 -22.50
CA PRO A 548 -18.94 -34.93 -21.35
C PRO A 548 -19.35 -36.27 -20.71
N SER A 549 -20.01 -36.13 -19.56
CA SER A 549 -20.54 -37.14 -18.66
C SER A 549 -21.35 -38.29 -19.29
N LYS A 550 -21.31 -39.47 -18.63
CA LYS A 550 -22.50 -40.31 -18.46
C LYS A 550 -22.48 -41.17 -17.19
N SER A 551 -23.65 -41.16 -16.58
CA SER A 551 -24.21 -41.86 -15.43
C SER A 551 -24.00 -43.39 -15.29
N ASN A 552 -24.10 -43.84 -14.04
CA ASN A 552 -24.80 -45.06 -13.52
C ASN A 552 -23.96 -46.11 -12.77
N GLY A 553 -24.23 -46.21 -11.46
CA GLY A 553 -24.88 -47.39 -10.87
C GLY A 553 -24.00 -48.52 -10.32
N GLY A 554 -24.35 -49.01 -9.12
CA GLY A 554 -23.99 -50.37 -8.69
C GLY A 554 -23.09 -50.50 -7.45
N SER A 555 -23.70 -50.48 -6.26
CA SER A 555 -23.31 -51.39 -5.15
C SER A 555 -24.05 -52.74 -5.38
N PRO A 556 -23.77 -53.90 -4.73
CA PRO A 556 -23.06 -54.05 -3.45
C PRO A 556 -22.22 -55.33 -3.18
N CYS A 557 -21.65 -55.37 -1.96
CA CYS A 557 -21.56 -56.52 -1.03
C CYS A 557 -20.49 -57.65 -1.13
N ALA A 558 -20.09 -58.05 0.09
CA ALA A 558 -19.85 -59.41 0.60
C ALA A 558 -18.49 -60.14 0.43
N ALA A 559 -17.64 -59.96 1.46
CA ALA A 559 -17.30 -60.95 2.50
C ALA A 559 -16.40 -62.20 2.25
N ARG A 560 -15.79 -62.62 3.39
CA ARG A 560 -15.10 -63.89 3.76
C ARG A 560 -13.69 -64.17 3.19
N ALA A 561 -12.73 -64.77 3.90
CA ALA A 561 -12.46 -65.10 5.31
C ALA A 561 -11.24 -66.08 5.34
N LEU A 562 -10.48 -66.12 6.46
CA LEU A 562 -9.56 -67.22 6.88
C LEU A 562 -8.25 -67.40 6.05
N HIS A 563 -7.13 -67.97 6.55
CA HIS A 563 -6.87 -68.77 7.77
C HIS A 563 -5.42 -68.55 8.33
N HIS A 564 -5.21 -68.99 9.59
CA HIS A 564 -3.96 -69.36 10.32
C HIS A 564 -2.57 -69.30 9.62
N SER A 565 -1.49 -68.93 10.31
CA SER A 565 -0.86 -69.79 11.35
C SER A 565 0.24 -69.08 12.20
N GLN A 566 0.86 -69.83 13.13
CA GLN A 566 1.61 -69.33 14.29
C GLN A 566 3.15 -69.51 14.21
N GLN A 567 3.88 -68.50 14.71
CA GLN A 567 4.89 -68.60 15.80
C GLN A 567 5.95 -69.73 15.79
N GLN A 568 7.26 -69.39 15.85
CA GLN A 568 8.16 -69.83 16.96
C GLN A 568 9.59 -69.22 16.99
N ARG A 569 10.24 -69.42 18.14
CA ARG A 569 11.33 -68.67 18.82
C ARG A 569 12.77 -69.16 18.53
N ARG A 570 13.74 -68.42 19.12
CA ARG A 570 15.15 -68.75 19.50
C ARG A 570 16.22 -68.42 18.43
N GLY A 571 17.40 -67.85 18.77
CA GLY A 571 17.84 -67.24 20.03
C GLY A 571 19.36 -66.92 20.09
N HIS A 572 19.76 -66.21 21.16
CA HIS A 572 21.11 -66.16 21.78
C HIS A 572 22.30 -65.32 21.21
N ARG A 573 22.90 -64.58 22.15
CA ARG A 573 24.31 -64.09 22.31
C ARG A 573 24.84 -62.86 21.53
N ARG A 574 25.28 -61.88 22.34
CA ARG A 574 26.25 -60.77 22.13
C ARG A 574 27.71 -61.30 22.25
N PRO A 575 28.82 -60.54 21.99
CA PRO A 575 28.94 -59.06 22.06
C PRO A 575 29.85 -58.33 21.01
N SER A 576 30.00 -57.01 21.26
CA SER A 576 31.11 -56.07 20.97
C SER A 576 31.24 -55.29 19.64
N SER A 577 31.64 -54.01 19.84
CA SER A 577 32.26 -53.00 18.95
C SER A 577 31.52 -52.49 17.70
N GLU A 578 30.78 -51.40 17.92
CA GLU A 578 30.92 -50.07 17.29
C GLU A 578 30.97 -49.88 15.75
N THR A 579 29.84 -49.33 15.27
CA THR A 579 29.75 -48.09 14.47
C THR A 579 30.24 -48.08 13.01
N THR A 580 29.33 -48.42 12.09
CA THR A 580 29.32 -47.92 10.70
C THR A 580 27.92 -47.42 10.34
N ALA A 581 27.81 -46.23 9.75
CA ALA A 581 26.53 -45.65 9.31
C ALA A 581 26.50 -45.42 7.80
N SER A 582 25.53 -46.04 7.10
CA SER A 582 25.15 -45.70 5.72
C SER A 582 23.73 -46.19 5.38
N ALA A 583 22.96 -45.31 4.73
CA ALA A 583 21.76 -45.51 3.90
C ALA A 583 20.66 -46.55 4.28
N ALA A 584 19.44 -46.06 4.58
CA ALA A 584 18.25 -46.20 3.69
C ALA A 584 16.93 -45.64 4.30
N THR A 585 16.03 -45.20 3.42
CA THR A 585 14.64 -44.67 3.57
C THR A 585 13.59 -45.76 3.89
N PRO A 586 12.24 -45.53 3.92
CA PRO A 586 11.44 -44.29 3.77
C PRO A 586 10.73 -43.95 5.12
N PRO A 587 9.40 -43.69 5.34
CA PRO A 587 8.21 -43.54 4.48
C PRO A 587 7.92 -42.06 4.07
N ALA A 588 6.67 -41.72 3.71
CA ALA A 588 6.18 -40.37 3.40
C ALA A 588 4.75 -40.14 3.95
N THR A 589 4.41 -38.89 4.28
CA THR A 589 3.01 -38.44 4.53
C THR A 589 2.77 -37.07 3.89
N GLY A 590 1.56 -36.85 3.35
CA GLY A 590 1.29 -35.82 2.35
C GLY A 590 1.38 -34.37 2.82
N ASN A 591 1.94 -33.52 1.97
CA ASN A 591 2.03 -32.07 2.19
C ASN A 591 0.95 -31.33 1.37
N ARG A 592 0.11 -30.52 2.02
CA ARG A 592 -0.84 -29.63 1.31
C ARG A 592 -0.10 -28.36 0.89
N GLY A 593 -0.06 -28.09 -0.42
CA GLY A 593 0.69 -26.97 -0.97
C GLY A 593 0.08 -25.61 -0.62
N GLY A 594 0.83 -24.78 0.11
CA GLY A 594 0.70 -23.32 0.08
C GLY A 594 1.69 -22.75 -0.93
N GLY A 595 1.22 -21.95 -1.89
CA GLY A 595 2.08 -21.31 -2.89
C GLY A 595 3.07 -20.34 -2.23
N GLY A 596 4.37 -20.52 -2.47
CA GLY A 596 5.41 -19.66 -1.92
C GLY A 596 5.29 -18.23 -2.43
N ARG A 597 5.16 -17.25 -1.52
CA ARG A 597 5.20 -15.82 -1.84
C ARG A 597 6.66 -15.40 -2.06
N GLU A 598 7.01 -15.03 -3.29
CA GLU A 598 8.29 -14.38 -3.60
C GLU A 598 8.28 -12.91 -3.14
N GLY A 599 8.64 -12.74 -1.88
CA GLY A 599 8.77 -11.45 -1.21
C GLY A 599 10.24 -11.07 -0.99
N HIS A 600 10.64 -9.95 -1.58
CA HIS A 600 11.95 -9.32 -1.39
C HIS A 600 11.90 -8.33 -0.21
N ALA A 601 13.01 -8.24 0.56
CA ALA A 601 13.18 -7.49 1.82
C ALA A 601 12.53 -8.11 3.08
N MET A 602 13.15 -7.92 4.27
CA MET A 602 12.75 -8.61 5.52
C MET A 602 13.31 -7.97 6.80
N VAL A 603 12.41 -7.50 7.67
CA VAL A 603 12.68 -7.29 9.11
C VAL A 603 12.20 -8.52 9.87
N VAL A 604 13.04 -9.07 10.75
CA VAL A 604 12.69 -10.26 11.55
C VAL A 604 12.34 -9.83 12.96
N LEU A 605 11.09 -10.04 13.35
CA LEU A 605 10.60 -9.71 14.69
C LEU A 605 10.04 -10.95 15.38
N GLY A 606 10.22 -11.04 16.69
CA GLY A 606 9.26 -11.72 17.57
C GLY A 606 8.36 -10.65 18.19
N ILE A 607 7.03 -10.80 18.09
CA ILE A 607 6.06 -9.85 18.64
C ILE A 607 5.17 -10.55 19.68
N GLY A 608 5.22 -10.08 20.92
CA GLY A 608 4.38 -10.52 22.03
C GLY A 608 3.44 -9.42 22.54
N VAL A 609 2.58 -9.79 23.50
CA VAL A 609 1.84 -8.81 24.32
C VAL A 609 2.78 -8.31 25.39
N ARG A 610 2.82 -6.99 25.62
CA ARG A 610 3.68 -6.44 26.66
C ARG A 610 3.19 -6.80 28.07
N SER A 611 3.99 -7.57 28.79
CA SER A 611 3.77 -7.94 30.19
C SER A 611 4.72 -7.18 31.11
N GLY A 612 4.36 -5.94 31.51
CA GLY A 612 5.30 -5.13 32.32
C GLY A 612 4.80 -3.91 33.09
N PHE A 613 3.66 -3.30 32.76
CA PHE A 613 3.28 -2.02 33.40
C PHE A 613 2.72 -2.16 34.83
N PHE A 614 2.27 -3.35 35.24
CA PHE A 614 1.71 -3.60 36.58
C PHE A 614 2.75 -4.19 37.55
N ARG A 615 3.59 -3.34 38.15
CA ARG A 615 4.28 -3.68 39.42
C ARG A 615 4.70 -2.49 40.28
N ARG A 616 3.80 -1.51 40.46
CA ARG A 616 3.69 -0.58 41.61
C ARG A 616 2.26 0.00 41.56
N GLU A 617 1.72 0.41 42.72
CA GLU A 617 0.35 0.96 42.86
C GLU A 617 -0.84 0.02 42.57
N GLN A 618 -0.77 -1.22 43.07
CA GLN A 618 -1.97 -1.94 43.52
C GLN A 618 -1.81 -2.41 44.97
N GLN A 619 -1.85 -1.46 45.90
CA GLN A 619 -2.20 -1.69 47.30
C GLN A 619 -3.18 -0.60 47.71
N GLY A 620 -4.40 -0.98 48.12
CA GLY A 620 -5.38 -0.04 48.69
C GLY A 620 -6.68 0.20 47.90
N LEU A 621 -7.35 -0.85 47.44
CA LEU A 621 -8.82 -0.79 47.21
C LEU A 621 -9.44 -2.20 47.29
N GLU A 622 -10.00 -2.52 48.46
CA GLU A 622 -10.73 -3.77 48.67
C GLU A 622 -12.08 -3.75 47.96
N PHE A 623 -12.30 -4.69 47.04
CA PHE A 623 -13.65 -4.98 46.55
C PHE A 623 -14.42 -5.81 47.58
N ARG A 624 -15.33 -5.15 48.32
CA ARG A 624 -16.25 -5.82 49.23
C ARG A 624 -17.20 -6.76 48.47
N ARG A 625 -17.26 -8.02 48.92
CA ARG A 625 -18.30 -9.00 48.54
C ARG A 625 -19.67 -8.55 49.07
N ALA A 626 -20.71 -8.73 48.27
CA ALA A 626 -22.10 -8.75 48.72
C ALA A 626 -22.95 -9.75 47.89
N LEU A 627 -23.89 -10.41 48.58
CA LEU A 627 -24.89 -11.38 48.13
C LEU A 627 -26.11 -11.19 49.08
N PRO A 628 -27.34 -11.68 48.80
CA PRO A 628 -28.02 -11.92 47.51
C PRO A 628 -29.55 -11.58 47.53
N VAL A 629 -30.29 -11.94 46.45
CA VAL A 629 -31.75 -12.30 46.39
C VAL A 629 -32.85 -11.22 46.10
N ARG A 630 -33.48 -11.37 44.90
CA ARG A 630 -34.88 -11.08 44.46
C ARG A 630 -35.35 -9.60 44.41
N ASP A 631 -36.26 -9.21 43.51
CA ASP A 631 -37.34 -9.99 42.88
C ASP A 631 -37.41 -9.95 41.33
N LEU A 632 -38.08 -10.95 40.74
CA LEU A 632 -38.26 -11.21 39.32
C LEU A 632 -39.73 -11.53 39.03
N THR A 633 -40.52 -10.57 38.55
CA THR A 633 -41.81 -10.90 37.91
C THR A 633 -41.58 -11.34 36.46
N THR A 634 -40.98 -12.54 36.33
CA THR A 634 -40.92 -13.43 35.14
C THR A 634 -40.41 -12.81 33.82
N GLY A 635 -39.23 -13.15 33.29
CA GLY A 635 -38.16 -14.03 33.78
C GLY A 635 -37.11 -14.33 32.69
N LYS A 636 -35.89 -14.66 33.12
CA LYS A 636 -34.63 -14.92 32.36
C LYS A 636 -33.67 -13.72 32.24
N ASN A 637 -32.55 -13.84 32.94
CA ASN A 637 -31.30 -13.10 32.66
C ASN A 637 -30.63 -13.74 31.43
N ASN A 638 -30.15 -12.94 30.49
CA ASN A 638 -29.35 -13.43 29.37
C ASN A 638 -28.04 -12.65 29.23
N ASP A 639 -26.94 -13.33 29.56
CA ASP A 639 -25.65 -13.08 28.95
C ASP A 639 -25.73 -13.55 27.48
N PRO A 640 -25.43 -12.70 26.48
CA PRO A 640 -25.53 -13.06 25.06
C PRO A 640 -24.54 -14.16 24.62
N SER A 641 -23.57 -14.55 25.45
CA SER A 641 -22.61 -15.63 25.18
C SER A 641 -23.05 -17.02 25.66
N SER A 642 -24.18 -17.15 26.37
CA SER A 642 -24.63 -18.42 26.95
C SER A 642 -25.52 -19.24 25.98
N PRO A 643 -25.19 -20.51 25.67
CA PRO A 643 -26.00 -21.36 24.79
C PRO A 643 -27.24 -21.90 25.54
N GLY A 644 -28.30 -21.08 25.60
CA GLY A 644 -29.43 -21.38 26.49
C GLY A 644 -30.70 -20.55 26.32
N GLY A 645 -31.17 -20.34 25.08
CA GLY A 645 -32.57 -19.98 24.77
C GLY A 645 -33.20 -18.85 25.61
N GLY A 646 -32.76 -17.61 25.39
CA GLY A 646 -33.44 -16.40 25.84
C GLY A 646 -33.40 -15.31 24.76
N VAL A 647 -34.11 -14.21 25.02
CA VAL A 647 -34.44 -13.20 24.01
C VAL A 647 -33.34 -12.17 23.87
N THR A 648 -32.87 -11.92 22.65
CA THR A 648 -31.97 -10.80 22.33
C THR A 648 -32.81 -9.58 21.91
N ILE A 649 -32.71 -8.50 22.67
CA ILE A 649 -33.44 -7.26 22.39
C ILE A 649 -32.62 -6.40 21.44
N ILE A 650 -33.20 -6.06 20.27
CA ILE A 650 -32.55 -5.27 19.23
C ILE A 650 -33.16 -3.86 19.17
N ASP A 651 -32.33 -2.85 19.42
CA ASP A 651 -32.66 -1.44 19.22
C ASP A 651 -32.31 -1.01 17.79
N VAL A 652 -33.30 -0.64 16.97
CA VAL A 652 -33.09 -0.23 15.57
C VAL A 652 -33.14 1.28 15.35
N ARG A 653 -32.99 2.07 16.42
CA ARG A 653 -32.79 3.52 16.34
C ARG A 653 -31.37 3.84 15.83
N GLU A 654 -31.19 5.04 15.30
CA GLU A 654 -29.87 5.51 14.88
C GLU A 654 -28.96 5.75 16.12
N PRO A 655 -27.63 5.59 16.00
CA PRO A 655 -26.73 5.73 17.16
C PRO A 655 -26.80 7.11 17.83
N SER A 656 -27.18 8.16 17.08
CA SER A 656 -27.44 9.50 17.61
C SER A 656 -28.67 9.57 18.53
N GLU A 657 -29.75 8.85 18.21
CA GLU A 657 -30.94 8.75 19.06
C GLU A 657 -30.65 7.97 20.35
N VAL A 658 -29.87 6.89 20.24
CA VAL A 658 -29.44 6.06 21.38
C VAL A 658 -28.55 6.88 22.32
N ARG A 659 -27.54 7.58 21.80
CA ARG A 659 -26.67 8.48 22.61
C ARG A 659 -27.45 9.59 23.29
N ALA A 660 -28.51 10.12 22.66
CA ALA A 660 -29.30 11.22 23.22
C ALA A 660 -30.28 10.78 24.32
N THR A 661 -30.80 9.54 24.27
CA THR A 661 -31.90 9.09 25.14
C THR A 661 -31.53 7.95 26.10
N GLY A 662 -30.46 7.21 25.81
CA GLY A 662 -30.19 5.90 26.39
C GLY A 662 -30.93 4.78 25.66
N ARG A 663 -30.79 3.54 26.16
CA ARG A 663 -31.41 2.31 25.61
C ARG A 663 -32.12 1.50 26.68
N ILE A 664 -32.95 0.55 26.23
CA ILE A 664 -33.55 -0.46 27.12
C ILE A 664 -32.40 -1.35 27.63
N PRO A 665 -32.28 -1.60 28.95
CA PRO A 665 -31.16 -2.34 29.51
C PRO A 665 -30.95 -3.72 28.87
N GLY A 666 -29.70 -4.04 28.52
CA GLY A 666 -29.34 -5.30 27.86
C GLY A 666 -29.72 -5.38 26.37
N SER A 667 -30.18 -4.29 25.75
CA SER A 667 -30.39 -4.24 24.30
C SER A 667 -29.12 -3.91 23.52
N VAL A 668 -29.03 -4.45 22.31
CA VAL A 668 -27.94 -4.20 21.36
C VAL A 668 -28.44 -3.36 20.19
N ASN A 669 -27.63 -2.41 19.70
CA ASN A 669 -28.06 -1.46 18.67
C ASN A 669 -27.65 -1.91 17.27
N VAL A 670 -28.64 -2.03 16.38
CA VAL A 670 -28.48 -2.40 14.96
C VAL A 670 -29.32 -1.43 14.12
N PRO A 671 -28.77 -0.27 13.71
CA PRO A 671 -29.54 0.79 13.06
C PRO A 671 -29.95 0.44 11.63
N VAL A 672 -31.17 -0.08 11.43
CA VAL A 672 -31.62 -0.60 10.12
C VAL A 672 -31.81 0.50 9.05
N THR A 673 -31.92 1.78 9.42
CA THR A 673 -32.03 2.87 8.44
C THR A 673 -30.67 3.22 7.81
N SER A 674 -29.61 3.36 8.61
CA SER A 674 -28.23 3.54 8.10
C SER A 674 -27.53 2.23 7.70
N ALA A 675 -28.06 1.06 8.11
CA ALA A 675 -27.57 -0.27 7.77
C ALA A 675 -28.69 -1.24 7.36
N PRO A 676 -29.32 -1.07 6.17
CA PRO A 676 -30.44 -1.92 5.72
C PRO A 676 -30.03 -3.39 5.47
N ASP A 677 -28.75 -3.63 5.23
CA ASP A 677 -28.11 -4.92 4.98
C ASP A 677 -27.68 -5.66 6.27
N SER A 678 -27.86 -5.07 7.46
CA SER A 678 -27.36 -5.57 8.76
C SER A 678 -27.50 -7.08 8.99
N PHE A 679 -28.64 -7.66 8.64
CA PHE A 679 -28.94 -9.08 8.91
C PHE A 679 -28.46 -10.04 7.80
N HIS A 680 -28.00 -9.49 6.67
CA HIS A 680 -27.60 -10.23 5.47
C HIS A 680 -26.07 -10.32 5.26
N VAL A 681 -25.27 -9.52 5.96
CA VAL A 681 -23.80 -9.60 5.90
C VAL A 681 -23.27 -10.93 6.48
N PRO A 682 -21.99 -11.30 6.32
CA PRO A 682 -21.34 -12.40 7.08
C PRO A 682 -21.27 -12.17 8.60
N ASP A 683 -20.93 -13.21 9.36
CA ASP A 683 -20.90 -13.14 10.84
C ASP A 683 -19.74 -12.28 11.37
N ASP A 684 -18.58 -12.36 10.71
CA ASP A 684 -17.40 -11.53 10.97
C ASP A 684 -17.65 -10.06 10.62
N GLU A 685 -18.31 -9.77 9.49
CA GLU A 685 -18.69 -8.41 9.12
C GLU A 685 -19.72 -7.80 10.09
N PHE A 686 -20.61 -8.62 10.66
CA PHE A 686 -21.59 -8.16 11.65
C PHE A 686 -20.92 -7.70 12.95
N GLU A 687 -20.03 -8.52 13.51
CA GLU A 687 -19.34 -8.20 14.75
C GLU A 687 -18.44 -6.97 14.60
N ASP A 688 -17.75 -6.83 13.47
CA ASP A 688 -16.94 -5.65 13.11
C ASP A 688 -17.78 -4.36 12.99
N ARG A 689 -19.04 -4.47 12.54
CA ARG A 689 -19.91 -3.32 12.24
C ARG A 689 -20.71 -2.83 13.44
N PHE A 690 -21.10 -3.73 14.35
CA PHE A 690 -21.95 -3.40 15.50
C PHE A 690 -21.26 -3.59 16.86
N GLY A 691 -20.06 -4.18 16.91
CA GLY A 691 -19.26 -4.31 18.13
C GLY A 691 -19.69 -5.45 19.07
N PHE A 692 -20.52 -6.39 18.59
CA PHE A 692 -20.93 -7.58 19.34
C PHE A 692 -21.19 -8.76 18.39
N ALA A 693 -20.93 -9.97 18.86
CA ALA A 693 -21.14 -11.20 18.11
C ALA A 693 -22.59 -11.33 17.61
N ARG A 694 -22.76 -11.81 16.38
CA ARG A 694 -24.08 -11.96 15.76
C ARG A 694 -25.01 -12.86 16.59
N PRO A 695 -26.28 -12.48 16.81
CA PRO A 695 -27.28 -13.38 17.40
C PRO A 695 -27.45 -14.67 16.56
N PRO A 696 -27.36 -15.87 17.16
CA PRO A 696 -27.56 -17.14 16.45
C PRO A 696 -28.89 -17.19 15.67
N ARG A 697 -28.95 -17.94 14.55
CA ARG A 697 -30.13 -18.00 13.67
C ARG A 697 -31.37 -18.62 14.32
N ASP A 698 -31.15 -19.45 15.33
CA ASP A 698 -32.18 -20.04 16.19
C ASP A 698 -32.57 -19.15 17.37
N ALA A 699 -31.82 -18.08 17.67
CA ALA A 699 -32.11 -17.16 18.77
C ALA A 699 -33.44 -16.41 18.55
N GLU A 700 -34.04 -15.98 19.64
CA GLU A 700 -35.28 -15.21 19.63
C GLU A 700 -34.96 -13.71 19.67
N LEU A 701 -35.32 -12.99 18.60
CA LEU A 701 -35.04 -11.56 18.46
C LEU A 701 -36.30 -10.74 18.77
N LEU A 702 -36.17 -9.72 19.62
CA LEU A 702 -37.23 -8.77 19.92
C LEU A 702 -36.83 -7.37 19.46
N PHE A 703 -37.49 -6.87 18.41
CA PHE A 703 -37.17 -5.57 17.81
C PHE A 703 -37.96 -4.42 18.42
N TYR A 704 -37.29 -3.33 18.75
CA TYR A 704 -37.92 -2.05 19.12
C TYR A 704 -37.23 -0.87 18.43
N CYS A 705 -37.94 0.26 18.30
CA CYS A 705 -37.38 1.49 17.78
C CYS A 705 -37.80 2.69 18.65
N LYS A 706 -37.95 3.89 18.08
CA LYS A 706 -38.50 5.03 18.82
C LYS A 706 -39.99 4.86 19.14
N ALA A 707 -40.81 4.68 18.09
CA ALA A 707 -42.28 4.68 18.15
C ALA A 707 -42.93 3.59 17.26
N GLY A 708 -42.41 2.35 17.30
CA GLY A 708 -42.99 1.18 16.62
C GLY A 708 -42.84 1.10 15.08
N VAL A 709 -42.54 2.19 14.37
CA VAL A 709 -42.54 2.18 12.89
C VAL A 709 -41.39 1.37 12.28
N ARG A 710 -40.15 1.55 12.77
CA ARG A 710 -38.94 0.92 12.21
C ARG A 710 -38.75 -0.53 12.67
N SER A 711 -39.24 -0.89 13.84
CA SER A 711 -39.15 -2.24 14.41
C SER A 711 -39.83 -3.29 13.51
N ARG A 712 -40.98 -2.95 12.92
CA ARG A 712 -41.70 -3.83 11.98
C ARG A 712 -40.90 -4.12 10.72
N ALA A 713 -40.28 -3.10 10.13
CA ALA A 713 -39.44 -3.25 8.95
C ALA A 713 -38.19 -4.10 9.26
N ALA A 714 -37.51 -3.81 10.38
CA ALA A 714 -36.37 -4.60 10.85
C ALA A 714 -36.72 -6.07 11.12
N ALA A 715 -37.88 -6.32 11.74
CA ALA A 715 -38.40 -7.67 11.96
C ALA A 715 -38.72 -8.40 10.64
N GLY A 716 -39.09 -7.69 9.58
CA GLY A 716 -39.18 -8.24 8.22
C GLY A 716 -37.80 -8.68 7.72
N VAL A 717 -36.85 -7.74 7.68
CA VAL A 717 -35.46 -7.97 7.22
C VAL A 717 -34.78 -9.14 7.96
N ALA A 718 -35.03 -9.32 9.26
CA ALA A 718 -34.49 -10.44 10.03
C ALA A 718 -35.15 -11.78 9.70
N ARG A 719 -36.46 -11.82 9.40
CA ARG A 719 -37.14 -13.03 8.93
C ARG A 719 -36.65 -13.43 7.54
N ASP A 720 -36.55 -12.47 6.63
CA ASP A 720 -36.05 -12.68 5.26
C ASP A 720 -34.60 -13.19 5.26
N ALA A 721 -33.78 -12.69 6.19
CA ALA A 721 -32.42 -13.17 6.39
C ALA A 721 -32.33 -14.59 6.99
N GLY A 722 -33.42 -15.12 7.58
CA GLY A 722 -33.50 -16.50 8.07
C GLY A 722 -33.55 -16.70 9.59
N TRP A 723 -33.90 -15.69 10.40
CA TRP A 723 -34.23 -15.90 11.82
C TRP A 723 -35.65 -16.44 11.99
N ALA A 724 -35.78 -17.60 12.63
CA ALA A 724 -37.08 -18.28 12.81
C ALA A 724 -37.96 -17.66 13.90
N ARG A 725 -37.36 -17.03 14.93
CA ARG A 725 -38.07 -16.47 16.09
C ARG A 725 -37.87 -14.96 16.15
N VAL A 726 -38.83 -14.21 15.61
CA VAL A 726 -38.74 -12.75 15.49
C VAL A 726 -40.03 -12.09 15.97
N GLY A 727 -39.93 -11.38 17.11
CA GLY A 727 -40.96 -10.54 17.70
C GLY A 727 -40.71 -9.04 17.51
N GLU A 728 -41.75 -8.24 17.76
CA GLU A 728 -41.71 -6.78 17.77
C GLU A 728 -42.26 -6.28 19.13
N TYR A 729 -41.70 -5.18 19.66
CA TYR A 729 -42.29 -4.41 20.75
C TYR A 729 -42.87 -3.10 20.19
N PRO A 730 -44.19 -3.04 19.88
CA PRO A 730 -44.78 -1.91 19.16
C PRO A 730 -44.75 -0.60 19.96
N GLY A 731 -44.92 -0.68 21.28
CA GLY A 731 -44.80 0.47 22.19
C GLY A 731 -43.44 1.15 22.14
N SER A 732 -42.39 0.36 21.87
CA SER A 732 -41.04 0.85 21.59
C SER A 732 -40.48 1.75 22.72
N TRP A 733 -39.44 2.52 22.43
CA TRP A 733 -38.79 3.41 23.39
C TRP A 733 -39.75 4.40 24.06
N ASP A 734 -40.64 5.01 23.29
CA ASP A 734 -41.51 6.07 23.80
C ASP A 734 -42.51 5.53 24.86
N GLU A 735 -43.08 4.32 24.68
CA GLU A 735 -43.91 3.66 25.72
C GLU A 735 -43.07 3.22 26.93
N TRP A 736 -41.88 2.64 26.70
CA TRP A 736 -40.98 2.21 27.78
C TRP A 736 -40.59 3.38 28.69
N PHE A 737 -40.24 4.52 28.10
CA PHE A 737 -39.89 5.74 28.81
C PHE A 737 -41.09 6.35 29.52
N ALA A 738 -42.26 6.43 28.87
CA ALA A 738 -43.49 6.95 29.46
C ALA A 738 -43.97 6.14 30.69
N ARG A 739 -43.64 4.85 30.75
CA ARG A 739 -43.93 3.97 31.91
C ARG A 739 -42.87 3.99 33.00
N GLY A 740 -41.86 4.87 32.92
CA GLY A 740 -40.78 4.94 33.90
C GLY A 740 -39.83 3.74 33.85
N GLY A 741 -39.71 3.09 32.69
CA GLY A 741 -38.80 1.97 32.49
C GLY A 741 -37.33 2.34 32.75
N LYS A 742 -36.54 1.38 33.25
CA LYS A 742 -35.11 1.58 33.50
C LYS A 742 -34.39 1.95 32.19
N VAL A 743 -33.39 2.82 32.29
CA VAL A 743 -32.59 3.29 31.15
C VAL A 743 -31.13 2.98 31.38
N GLU A 744 -30.48 2.40 30.37
CA GLU A 744 -29.04 2.25 30.28
C GLU A 744 -28.49 3.39 29.40
N ARG A 745 -27.38 4.03 29.77
CA ARG A 745 -26.76 5.15 29.04
C ARG A 745 -25.29 4.88 28.79
#